data_AF-A0A453SBL3-F1
#
_entry.id   AF-A0A453SBL3-F1
#
_cell.length_a   1.000
_cell.length_b   1.000
_cell.length_c   1.000
_cell.angle_alpha   90.00
_cell.angle_beta   90.00
_cell.angle_gamma   90.00
#
_symmetry.space_group_name_H-M   'P 1'
#
loop_
_entity.id
_entity.type
_entity.pdbx_description
1 polymer ?
#
loop_
_entity_poly.entity_id
_entity_poly.type
_entity_poly.pdbx_seq_one_letter_code
_entity_poly.pdbx_strand_id
1 'polypeptide(L)'
;CNISGTIPPSYASLAALRVLDLSSNALYGAIPGELGALSGLQYLFLNSNRFTGAIPRSLANLSALEVLCIQDNLFNGTIPASLGALTALQQLRVGGNPGLSGLIPSSLGALSNLTVFGGAATGLSGPIPEELGNLVNLQTLALYDTGLSGPVPAALGGCVELRNLYLHMNKLSGPIPPELGRLQKITSLLLWGNALSGKIPPELSNCSALVVLDLSGNRLSGQVPGALGRLGALEQLHLSDNQLTGRIPAVLSNCSSLTALQLDKNGLSGEIPAQLGELKALQVLFLWGNALSGSIPPSLGDCTELYALDLSKNRLTGGIPDEVFGLQKLSKLLLLGNALSGPLPPSVADCVSLVRLRLGENLLAGEIPREIGKLQNLVFLDLYSNRFTGHLPAELANITVLELLDVHNNSFTGSIPPQFGALMNLEQLDLSMNNLTGEMPASFGNFSYLNKLILSRNMLSGPLPKSIQNLQKLTMLDLSNNSFSGPIPPEIGALSSLSISLDLSGNRFAGELPEEMSGLTQLQSLDLSSNGLYGSISVLGALTSLTSLNISYNNFSGAIPVTPFFKTLSSNSYTGNPSLCESYDGHICASDMVRRTTLKTVRTVILVCAVLGSITLLLVVVWILFNRSRRLEGEKKASLSAAGGNDFSYPWTFTPFQKLNFCVDNILECLKDENVIGKGCSGVVYRAEMPNGDIIAVKKLWKTTKEEPIDAFAAEIQILGHIRHRNIVKLLGYCSNKSVKLLLYNYVPNGNLQELLGENRSLDWDTRYKIAVGAAQGLSYLHHDCVPAILHRDVKCNNILLDSKYEAYLADFGLAKLMNSPNYHHAMSRIAGSYGYIAPGKSLPLRH
;
A
#
# COMPACT_ATOMS: atom_id res chain seq x y z
N CYS A 1 10.32 20.62 -30.00
CA CYS A 1 10.31 21.61 -28.89
C CYS A 1 8.86 21.93 -28.56
N ASN A 2 8.40 21.75 -27.33
CA ASN A 2 7.04 22.16 -26.95
C ASN A 2 6.96 23.68 -26.91
N ILE A 3 5.91 24.23 -27.50
CA ILE A 3 5.61 25.67 -27.45
C ILE A 3 5.31 26.04 -25.99
N SER A 4 5.88 27.15 -25.51
CA SER A 4 5.69 27.64 -24.15
C SER A 4 5.37 29.14 -24.16
N GLY A 5 4.74 29.64 -23.11
CA GLY A 5 4.23 31.02 -23.03
C GLY A 5 2.72 31.04 -22.84
N THR A 6 2.13 32.22 -22.97
CA THR A 6 0.68 32.43 -22.92
C THR A 6 0.10 32.52 -24.34
N ILE A 7 -1.22 32.33 -24.49
CA ILE A 7 -1.90 32.63 -25.76
C ILE A 7 -1.92 34.15 -25.93
N PRO A 8 -1.39 34.70 -27.05
CA PRO A 8 -1.44 36.14 -27.28
C PRO A 8 -2.89 36.62 -27.49
N PRO A 9 -3.35 37.68 -26.78
CA PRO A 9 -4.67 38.26 -27.04
C PRO A 9 -4.85 38.74 -28.49
N SER A 10 -3.76 39.09 -29.18
CA SER A 10 -3.76 39.49 -30.59
C SER A 10 -4.27 38.41 -31.54
N TYR A 11 -4.34 37.14 -31.13
CA TYR A 11 -4.96 36.07 -31.93
C TYR A 11 -6.44 36.36 -32.22
N ALA A 12 -7.10 37.17 -31.39
CA ALA A 12 -8.46 37.65 -31.64
C ALA A 12 -8.61 38.46 -32.94
N SER A 13 -7.52 39.01 -33.50
CA SER A 13 -7.54 39.74 -34.77
C SER A 13 -7.61 38.83 -36.01
N LEU A 14 -7.39 37.52 -35.85
CA LEU A 14 -7.35 36.55 -36.94
C LEU A 14 -8.77 36.12 -37.35
N ALA A 15 -9.57 37.03 -37.90
CA ALA A 15 -10.99 36.81 -38.21
C ALA A 15 -11.28 35.61 -39.15
N ALA A 16 -10.28 35.20 -39.94
CA ALA A 16 -10.38 34.02 -40.81
C ALA A 16 -10.09 32.68 -40.11
N LEU A 17 -9.66 32.69 -38.84
CA LEU A 17 -9.28 31.48 -38.11
C LEU A 17 -10.50 30.55 -37.95
N ARG A 18 -10.31 29.27 -38.30
CA ARG A 18 -11.31 28.19 -38.18
C ARG A 18 -10.88 27.10 -37.20
N VAL A 19 -9.57 26.84 -37.14
CA VAL A 19 -8.96 25.85 -36.26
C VAL A 19 -7.85 26.53 -35.48
N LEU A 20 -7.89 26.41 -34.16
CA LEU A 20 -6.80 26.76 -33.27
C LEU A 20 -6.43 25.51 -32.47
N ASP A 21 -5.36 24.84 -32.89
CA ASP A 21 -4.80 23.69 -32.16
C ASP A 21 -3.47 24.07 -31.51
N LEU A 22 -3.50 24.10 -30.19
CA LEU A 22 -2.37 24.35 -29.31
C LEU A 22 -2.19 23.19 -28.32
N SER A 23 -2.79 22.04 -28.60
CA SER A 23 -2.79 20.88 -27.69
C SER A 23 -1.38 20.30 -27.48
N SER A 24 -1.18 19.58 -26.39
CA SER A 24 0.05 18.81 -26.10
C SER A 24 1.33 19.65 -26.08
N ASN A 25 1.28 20.82 -25.45
CA ASN A 25 2.39 21.78 -25.37
C ASN A 25 2.77 22.09 -23.90
N ALA A 26 3.57 23.15 -23.70
CA ALA A 26 3.95 23.66 -22.38
C ALA A 26 3.40 25.09 -22.16
N LEU A 27 2.26 25.41 -22.76
CA LEU A 27 1.60 26.71 -22.64
C LEU A 27 0.99 26.87 -21.25
N TYR A 28 0.94 28.10 -20.75
CA TYR A 28 0.45 28.44 -19.41
C TYR A 28 -0.33 29.77 -19.41
N GLY A 29 -0.85 30.15 -18.25
CA GLY A 29 -1.68 31.36 -18.09
C GLY A 29 -3.14 31.13 -18.44
N ALA A 30 -3.94 32.18 -18.40
CA ALA A 30 -5.37 32.10 -18.71
C ALA A 30 -5.67 32.10 -20.21
N ILE A 31 -6.82 31.55 -20.59
CA ILE A 31 -7.38 31.76 -21.93
C ILE A 31 -7.75 33.25 -22.05
N PRO A 32 -7.21 33.99 -23.04
CA PRO A 32 -7.59 35.39 -23.26
C PRO A 32 -9.08 35.50 -23.58
N GLY A 33 -9.79 36.40 -22.89
CA GLY A 33 -11.22 36.62 -23.14
C GLY A 33 -11.50 37.13 -24.54
N GLU A 34 -10.52 37.81 -25.14
CA GLU A 34 -10.53 38.36 -26.50
C GLU A 34 -10.72 37.27 -27.57
N LEU A 35 -10.34 36.02 -27.31
CA LEU A 35 -10.59 34.92 -28.26
C LEU A 35 -12.07 34.77 -28.60
N GLY A 36 -12.97 35.19 -27.71
CA GLY A 36 -14.42 35.22 -27.97
C GLY A 36 -14.86 36.10 -29.16
N ALA A 37 -13.97 36.95 -29.70
CA ALA A 37 -14.24 37.73 -30.91
C ALA A 37 -14.13 36.92 -32.21
N LEU A 38 -13.57 35.70 -32.17
CA LEU A 38 -13.34 34.85 -33.35
C LEU A 38 -14.61 34.10 -33.77
N SER A 39 -15.65 34.82 -34.21
CA SER A 39 -16.98 34.26 -34.51
C SER A 39 -16.99 33.09 -35.51
N GLY A 40 -15.97 32.97 -36.36
CA GLY A 40 -15.83 31.86 -37.30
C GLY A 40 -15.03 30.65 -36.79
N LEU A 41 -14.49 30.67 -35.57
CA LEU A 41 -13.70 29.57 -35.01
C LEU A 41 -14.59 28.33 -34.77
N GLN A 42 -14.20 27.20 -35.34
CA GLN A 42 -14.93 25.92 -35.27
C GLN A 42 -14.27 24.93 -34.32
N TYR A 43 -12.93 24.91 -34.28
CA TYR A 43 -12.17 23.93 -33.50
C TYR A 43 -11.19 24.63 -32.58
N LEU A 44 -11.32 24.42 -31.27
CA LEU A 44 -10.42 24.95 -30.26
C LEU A 44 -9.84 23.82 -29.41
N PHE A 45 -8.58 23.46 -29.67
CA PHE A 45 -7.84 22.44 -28.93
C PHE A 45 -6.76 23.08 -28.07
N LEU A 46 -6.98 23.10 -26.75
CA LEU A 46 -6.06 23.62 -25.74
C LEU A 46 -5.62 22.54 -24.74
N ASN A 47 -6.00 21.30 -24.96
CA ASN A 47 -5.80 20.20 -24.01
C ASN A 47 -4.32 19.86 -23.78
N SER A 48 -4.03 19.21 -22.64
CA SER A 48 -2.71 18.69 -22.30
C SER A 48 -1.63 19.79 -22.27
N ASN A 49 -1.90 20.84 -21.49
CA ASN A 49 -1.05 22.02 -21.29
C ASN A 49 -0.98 22.38 -19.79
N ARG A 50 -0.62 23.62 -19.45
CA ARG A 50 -0.59 24.17 -18.08
C ARG A 50 -1.44 25.43 -17.96
N PHE A 51 -2.51 25.55 -18.74
CA PHE A 51 -3.41 26.71 -18.68
C PHE A 51 -4.11 26.78 -17.31
N THR A 52 -4.25 28.00 -16.79
CA THR A 52 -4.82 28.32 -15.47
C THR A 52 -6.00 29.27 -15.60
N GLY A 53 -6.62 29.65 -14.47
CA GLY A 53 -7.73 30.60 -14.45
C GLY A 53 -9.07 29.99 -14.84
N ALA A 54 -10.10 30.82 -14.88
CA ALA A 54 -11.46 30.39 -15.22
C ALA A 54 -11.67 30.29 -16.73
N ILE A 55 -12.58 29.41 -17.14
CA ILE A 55 -13.06 29.34 -18.52
C ILE A 55 -13.76 30.68 -18.86
N PRO A 56 -13.30 31.46 -19.84
CA PRO A 56 -13.88 32.77 -20.13
C PRO A 56 -15.32 32.66 -20.62
N ARG A 57 -16.22 33.47 -20.05
CA ARG A 57 -17.62 33.54 -20.50
C ARG A 57 -17.75 33.97 -21.96
N SER A 58 -16.79 34.76 -22.45
CA SER A 58 -16.74 35.24 -23.83
C SER A 58 -16.56 34.12 -24.86
N LEU A 59 -16.09 32.93 -24.47
CA LEU A 59 -16.08 31.77 -25.38
C LEU A 59 -17.49 31.39 -25.86
N ALA A 60 -18.54 31.77 -25.13
CA ALA A 60 -19.93 31.60 -25.56
C ALA A 60 -20.30 32.42 -26.80
N ASN A 61 -19.48 33.41 -27.20
CA ASN A 61 -19.72 34.22 -28.40
C ASN A 61 -19.25 33.52 -29.69
N LEU A 62 -18.56 32.37 -29.58
CA LEU A 62 -18.04 31.60 -30.71
C LEU A 62 -19.15 30.76 -31.34
N SER A 63 -20.13 31.40 -31.99
CA SER A 63 -21.34 30.74 -32.49
C SER A 63 -21.09 29.60 -33.50
N ALA A 64 -19.94 29.59 -34.18
CA ALA A 64 -19.52 28.52 -35.09
C ALA A 64 -18.75 27.37 -34.41
N LEU A 65 -18.52 27.40 -33.09
CA LEU A 65 -17.68 26.43 -32.40
C LEU A 65 -18.33 25.05 -32.34
N GLU A 66 -17.65 24.06 -32.93
CA GLU A 66 -18.05 22.65 -32.99
C GLU A 66 -17.30 21.82 -31.94
N VAL A 67 -16.03 22.13 -31.67
CA VAL A 67 -15.18 21.36 -30.76
C VAL A 67 -14.47 22.29 -29.78
N LEU A 68 -14.70 22.06 -28.48
CA LEU A 68 -13.98 22.70 -27.39
C LEU A 68 -13.31 21.64 -26.51
N CYS A 69 -11.99 21.52 -26.65
CA CYS A 69 -11.15 20.58 -25.91
C CYS A 69 -10.15 21.34 -25.04
N ILE A 70 -10.40 21.39 -23.74
CA ILE A 70 -9.56 22.07 -22.75
C ILE A 70 -9.10 21.14 -21.62
N GLN A 71 -9.28 19.83 -21.79
CA GLN A 71 -8.95 18.83 -20.78
C GLN A 71 -7.45 18.78 -20.43
N ASP A 72 -7.11 18.19 -19.28
CA ASP A 72 -5.72 17.99 -18.82
C ASP A 72 -4.93 19.31 -18.72
N ASN A 73 -5.43 20.21 -17.89
CA ASN A 73 -4.87 21.54 -17.63
C ASN A 73 -5.00 21.88 -16.12
N LEU A 74 -4.86 23.15 -15.77
CA LEU A 74 -5.00 23.67 -14.41
C LEU A 74 -6.14 24.70 -14.32
N PHE A 75 -7.18 24.55 -15.14
CA PHE A 75 -8.35 25.44 -15.11
C PHE A 75 -9.05 25.35 -13.75
N ASN A 76 -9.59 26.50 -13.31
CA ASN A 76 -10.33 26.62 -12.06
C ASN A 76 -11.69 27.32 -12.26
N GLY A 77 -12.42 27.54 -11.16
CA GLY A 77 -13.73 28.18 -11.22
C GLY A 77 -14.82 27.18 -11.59
N THR A 78 -15.79 27.59 -12.41
CA THR A 78 -16.97 26.78 -12.79
C THR A 78 -17.08 26.69 -14.31
N ILE A 79 -17.82 25.69 -14.81
CA ILE A 79 -18.24 25.65 -16.21
C ILE A 79 -19.25 26.81 -16.43
N PRO A 80 -18.97 27.78 -17.31
CA PRO A 80 -19.88 28.89 -17.52
C PRO A 80 -21.20 28.42 -18.13
N ALA A 81 -22.32 28.78 -17.51
CA ALA A 81 -23.66 28.50 -18.05
C ALA A 81 -23.88 29.11 -19.45
N SER A 82 -23.15 30.18 -19.79
CA SER A 82 -23.19 30.80 -21.11
C SER A 82 -22.74 29.86 -22.25
N LEU A 83 -21.93 28.83 -21.95
CA LEU A 83 -21.56 27.84 -22.97
C LEU A 83 -22.76 27.07 -23.55
N GLY A 84 -23.91 27.04 -22.84
CA GLY A 84 -25.16 26.48 -23.35
C GLY A 84 -25.72 27.21 -24.58
N ALA A 85 -25.20 28.39 -24.94
CA ALA A 85 -25.59 29.12 -26.16
C ALA A 85 -24.92 28.59 -27.43
N LEU A 86 -23.88 27.73 -27.32
CA LEU A 86 -23.08 27.23 -28.43
C LEU A 86 -23.79 26.08 -29.17
N THR A 87 -24.92 26.35 -29.82
CA THR A 87 -25.76 25.32 -30.45
C THR A 87 -25.08 24.51 -31.57
N ALA A 88 -23.97 24.99 -32.14
CA ALA A 88 -23.13 24.24 -33.08
C ALA A 88 -22.21 23.20 -32.41
N LEU A 89 -22.05 23.24 -31.09
CA LEU A 89 -21.07 22.45 -30.34
C LEU A 89 -21.41 20.96 -30.38
N GLN A 90 -20.46 20.18 -30.87
CA GLN A 90 -20.52 18.72 -30.98
C GLN A 90 -19.68 18.04 -29.90
N GLN A 91 -18.58 18.66 -29.47
CA GLN A 91 -17.72 18.09 -28.43
C GLN A 91 -17.32 19.14 -27.39
N LEU A 92 -17.57 18.81 -26.13
CA LEU A 92 -17.15 19.60 -24.98
C LEU A 92 -16.34 18.72 -24.03
N ARG A 93 -15.03 18.96 -23.93
CA ARG A 93 -14.13 18.21 -23.05
C ARG A 93 -13.40 19.17 -22.12
N VAL A 94 -13.73 19.07 -20.84
CA VAL A 94 -13.20 19.92 -19.75
C VAL A 94 -12.53 19.11 -18.63
N GLY A 95 -12.53 17.78 -18.74
CA GLY A 95 -11.97 16.87 -17.73
C GLY A 95 -10.48 17.06 -17.43
N GLY A 96 -9.95 16.38 -16.41
CA GLY A 96 -8.53 16.49 -16.04
C GLY A 96 -8.13 17.89 -15.56
N ASN A 97 -9.09 18.65 -15.02
CA ASN A 97 -8.90 19.98 -14.44
C ASN A 97 -9.39 19.96 -12.99
N PRO A 98 -8.53 19.60 -12.01
CA PRO A 98 -8.95 19.42 -10.62
C PRO A 98 -9.51 20.69 -9.96
N GLY A 99 -9.11 21.87 -10.45
CA GLY A 99 -9.60 23.16 -9.96
C GLY A 99 -10.99 23.55 -10.48
N LEU A 100 -11.46 22.90 -11.56
CA LEU A 100 -12.77 23.18 -12.16
C LEU A 100 -13.83 22.51 -11.29
N SER A 101 -14.72 23.32 -10.72
CA SER A 101 -15.63 22.91 -9.64
C SER A 101 -17.04 23.46 -9.82
N GLY A 102 -17.93 23.14 -8.89
CA GLY A 102 -19.33 23.60 -8.91
C GLY A 102 -20.25 22.71 -9.75
N LEU A 103 -21.48 23.18 -9.97
CA LEU A 103 -22.52 22.42 -10.65
C LEU A 103 -22.26 22.29 -12.15
N ILE A 104 -22.70 21.18 -12.73
CA ILE A 104 -22.90 21.10 -14.19
C ILE A 104 -24.07 22.03 -14.55
N PRO A 105 -23.89 23.03 -15.42
CA PRO A 105 -24.98 23.93 -15.78
C PRO A 105 -26.08 23.21 -16.56
N SER A 106 -27.34 23.37 -16.15
CA SER A 106 -28.50 22.82 -16.87
C SER A 106 -28.65 23.38 -18.30
N SER A 107 -28.12 24.59 -18.55
CA SER A 107 -28.07 25.19 -19.89
C SER A 107 -27.30 24.36 -20.91
N LEU A 108 -26.41 23.44 -20.49
CA LEU A 108 -25.75 22.51 -21.40
C LEU A 108 -26.75 21.54 -22.06
N GLY A 109 -27.93 21.33 -21.47
CA GLY A 109 -29.00 20.55 -22.08
C GLY A 109 -29.60 21.17 -23.35
N ALA A 110 -29.28 22.43 -23.67
CA ALA A 110 -29.69 23.08 -24.91
C ALA A 110 -28.80 22.72 -26.13
N LEU A 111 -27.67 22.05 -25.91
CA LEU A 111 -26.67 21.74 -26.93
C LEU A 111 -27.08 20.52 -27.78
N SER A 112 -28.16 20.63 -28.54
CA SER A 112 -28.76 19.51 -29.30
C SER A 112 -27.80 18.77 -30.25
N ASN A 113 -26.73 19.40 -30.72
CA ASN A 113 -25.71 18.78 -31.59
C ASN A 113 -24.58 18.06 -30.81
N LEU A 114 -24.60 18.12 -29.48
CA LEU A 114 -23.53 17.58 -28.65
C LEU A 114 -23.51 16.05 -28.72
N THR A 115 -22.36 15.51 -29.14
CA THR A 115 -22.08 14.07 -29.24
C THR A 115 -21.19 13.58 -28.09
N VAL A 116 -20.34 14.44 -27.55
CA VAL A 116 -19.42 14.10 -26.45
C VAL A 116 -19.43 15.19 -25.40
N PHE A 117 -19.69 14.80 -24.16
CA PHE A 117 -19.45 15.63 -22.99
C PHE A 117 -18.51 14.90 -22.02
N GLY A 118 -17.33 15.47 -21.77
CA GLY A 118 -16.33 14.91 -20.86
C GLY A 118 -15.92 15.89 -19.77
N GLY A 119 -16.38 15.66 -18.54
CA GLY A 119 -16.06 16.43 -17.34
C GLY A 119 -15.33 15.63 -16.25
N ALA A 120 -14.83 14.43 -16.57
CA ALA A 120 -14.18 13.53 -15.63
C ALA A 120 -12.91 14.11 -14.97
N ALA A 121 -12.54 13.61 -13.78
CA ALA A 121 -11.37 14.07 -13.03
C ALA A 121 -11.35 15.59 -12.79
N THR A 122 -12.45 16.11 -12.25
CA THR A 122 -12.65 17.53 -11.91
C THR A 122 -13.27 17.66 -10.52
N GLY A 123 -13.30 18.87 -9.96
CA GLY A 123 -14.03 19.19 -8.74
C GLY A 123 -15.53 19.45 -8.95
N LEU A 124 -16.11 19.05 -10.09
CA LEU A 124 -17.56 19.21 -10.34
C LEU A 124 -18.36 18.51 -9.26
N SER A 125 -19.50 19.07 -8.87
CA SER A 125 -20.30 18.57 -7.76
C SER A 125 -21.80 18.81 -7.95
N GLY A 126 -22.61 18.30 -7.01
CA GLY A 126 -24.06 18.40 -7.06
C GLY A 126 -24.72 17.41 -8.04
N PRO A 127 -26.02 17.58 -8.32
CA PRO A 127 -26.75 16.65 -9.18
C PRO A 127 -26.36 16.76 -10.65
N ILE A 128 -26.48 15.63 -11.36
CA ILE A 128 -26.50 15.62 -12.83
C ILE A 128 -27.83 16.28 -13.26
N PRO A 129 -27.82 17.34 -14.10
CA PRO A 129 -29.05 18.00 -14.53
C PRO A 129 -29.94 17.09 -15.38
N GLU A 130 -31.25 17.10 -15.12
CA GLU A 130 -32.25 16.37 -15.92
C GLU A 130 -32.25 16.82 -17.38
N GLU A 131 -31.93 18.10 -17.64
CA GLU A 131 -31.89 18.68 -18.99
C GLU A 131 -30.84 18.04 -19.89
N LEU A 132 -29.84 17.34 -19.34
CA LEU A 132 -28.90 16.55 -20.16
C LEU A 132 -29.61 15.42 -20.92
N GLY A 133 -30.80 15.00 -20.49
CA GLY A 133 -31.66 14.07 -21.21
C GLY A 133 -32.19 14.58 -22.56
N ASN A 134 -32.11 15.88 -22.81
CA ASN A 134 -32.51 16.48 -24.09
C ASN A 134 -31.46 16.31 -25.20
N LEU A 135 -30.26 15.82 -24.86
CA LEU A 135 -29.14 15.69 -25.78
C LEU A 135 -29.27 14.41 -26.63
N VAL A 136 -30.21 14.43 -27.57
CA VAL A 136 -30.58 13.26 -28.38
C VAL A 136 -29.44 12.69 -29.24
N ASN A 137 -28.44 13.50 -29.58
CA ASN A 137 -27.25 13.09 -30.35
C ASN A 137 -26.07 12.66 -29.47
N LEU A 138 -26.20 12.69 -28.14
CA LEU A 138 -25.11 12.40 -27.21
C LEU A 138 -24.72 10.93 -27.30
N GLN A 139 -23.45 10.68 -27.64
CA GLN A 139 -22.87 9.34 -27.78
C GLN A 139 -22.01 8.96 -26.58
N THR A 140 -21.35 9.93 -25.96
CA THR A 140 -20.49 9.72 -24.79
C THR A 140 -20.73 10.77 -23.73
N LEU A 141 -21.10 10.32 -22.53
CA LEU A 141 -21.15 11.13 -21.32
C LEU A 141 -20.13 10.59 -20.31
N ALA A 142 -19.06 11.35 -20.07
CA ALA A 142 -17.98 10.95 -19.19
C ALA A 142 -17.83 11.94 -18.02
N LEU A 143 -18.30 11.54 -16.85
CA LEU A 143 -18.34 12.34 -15.62
C LEU A 143 -17.78 11.57 -14.41
N TYR A 144 -16.82 10.67 -14.64
CA TYR A 144 -16.23 9.85 -13.57
C TYR A 144 -15.16 10.59 -12.76
N ASP A 145 -14.89 10.13 -11.54
CA ASP A 145 -13.94 10.76 -10.60
C ASP A 145 -14.24 12.26 -10.42
N THR A 146 -15.47 12.56 -10.00
CA THR A 146 -15.88 13.91 -9.64
C THR A 146 -16.62 13.89 -8.29
N GLY A 147 -17.13 15.04 -7.85
CA GLY A 147 -17.93 15.19 -6.63
C GLY A 147 -19.45 15.12 -6.87
N LEU A 148 -19.92 14.58 -8.00
CA LEU A 148 -21.34 14.52 -8.34
C LEU A 148 -22.13 13.70 -7.32
N SER A 149 -23.34 14.15 -6.99
CA SER A 149 -24.21 13.57 -5.97
C SER A 149 -25.67 13.51 -6.46
N GLY A 150 -26.59 13.03 -5.62
CA GLY A 150 -27.99 12.87 -6.02
C GLY A 150 -28.24 11.65 -6.93
N PRO A 151 -29.46 11.47 -7.46
CA PRO A 151 -29.81 10.34 -8.30
C PRO A 151 -29.21 10.45 -9.71
N VAL A 152 -29.07 9.29 -10.37
CA VAL A 152 -28.92 9.26 -11.83
C VAL A 152 -30.25 9.72 -12.45
N PRO A 153 -30.26 10.79 -13.28
CA PRO A 153 -31.49 11.30 -13.88
C PRO A 153 -32.18 10.28 -14.78
N ALA A 154 -33.48 10.08 -14.60
CA ALA A 154 -34.27 9.21 -15.48
C ALA A 154 -34.32 9.78 -16.91
N ALA A 155 -34.25 11.11 -17.06
CA ALA A 155 -34.23 11.78 -18.35
C ALA A 155 -33.05 11.35 -19.25
N LEU A 156 -31.94 10.83 -18.69
CA LEU A 156 -30.83 10.29 -19.50
C LEU A 156 -31.26 9.12 -20.40
N GLY A 157 -32.39 8.45 -20.10
CA GLY A 157 -33.00 7.47 -21.01
C GLY A 157 -33.51 8.07 -22.33
N GLY A 158 -33.54 9.41 -22.47
CA GLY A 158 -33.84 10.14 -23.70
C GLY A 158 -32.66 10.29 -24.67
N CYS A 159 -31.42 10.05 -24.22
CA CYS A 159 -30.21 10.16 -25.04
C CYS A 159 -30.03 8.91 -25.91
N VAL A 160 -30.92 8.67 -26.86
CA VAL A 160 -31.02 7.41 -27.62
C VAL A 160 -29.78 7.02 -28.43
N GLU A 161 -28.88 7.96 -28.72
CA GLU A 161 -27.59 7.73 -29.39
C GLU A 161 -26.45 7.33 -28.45
N LEU A 162 -26.70 7.28 -27.13
CA LEU A 162 -25.67 7.08 -26.12
C LEU A 162 -25.06 5.68 -26.24
N ARG A 163 -23.73 5.63 -26.37
CA ARG A 163 -22.91 4.42 -26.42
C ARG A 163 -22.14 4.20 -25.12
N ASN A 164 -21.66 5.28 -24.54
CA ASN A 164 -20.79 5.24 -23.37
C ASN A 164 -21.34 6.16 -22.27
N LEU A 165 -21.71 5.56 -21.14
CA LEU A 165 -22.12 6.28 -19.94
C LEU A 165 -21.17 5.97 -18.80
N TYR A 166 -20.28 6.92 -18.47
CA TYR A 166 -19.27 6.77 -17.43
C TYR A 166 -19.55 7.71 -16.27
N LEU A 167 -20.16 7.18 -15.22
CA LEU A 167 -20.52 7.92 -14.00
C LEU A 167 -19.88 7.34 -12.73
N HIS A 168 -18.90 6.44 -12.89
CA HIS A 168 -18.23 5.77 -11.78
C HIS A 168 -17.38 6.70 -10.92
N MET A 169 -17.02 6.27 -9.70
CA MET A 169 -16.20 7.04 -8.75
C MET A 169 -16.81 8.43 -8.46
N ASN A 170 -18.05 8.44 -8.00
CA ASN A 170 -18.79 9.66 -7.61
C ASN A 170 -19.53 9.42 -6.27
N LYS A 171 -20.40 10.36 -5.90
CA LYS A 171 -21.29 10.27 -4.73
C LYS A 171 -22.76 10.09 -5.14
N LEU A 172 -23.03 9.49 -6.31
CA LEU A 172 -24.38 9.28 -6.81
C LEU A 172 -25.13 8.31 -5.89
N SER A 173 -26.43 8.50 -5.75
CA SER A 173 -27.30 7.80 -4.79
C SER A 173 -28.64 7.43 -5.41
N GLY A 174 -29.52 6.77 -4.66
CA GLY A 174 -30.84 6.37 -5.17
C GLY A 174 -30.79 5.22 -6.19
N PRO A 175 -31.94 4.83 -6.76
CA PRO A 175 -32.02 3.69 -7.67
C PRO A 175 -31.42 3.97 -9.05
N ILE A 176 -30.98 2.92 -9.72
CA ILE A 176 -30.71 2.96 -11.16
C ILE A 176 -32.06 3.14 -11.89
N PRO A 177 -32.24 4.17 -12.73
CA PRO A 177 -33.50 4.38 -13.43
C PRO A 177 -33.78 3.27 -14.44
N PRO A 178 -34.99 2.66 -14.46
CA PRO A 178 -35.37 1.70 -15.49
C PRO A 178 -35.40 2.31 -16.90
N GLU A 179 -35.54 3.63 -17.02
CA GLU A 179 -35.51 4.37 -18.28
C GLU A 179 -34.20 4.22 -19.04
N LEU A 180 -33.08 3.91 -18.35
CA LEU A 180 -31.81 3.60 -19.01
C LEU A 180 -31.91 2.37 -19.93
N GLY A 181 -32.91 1.50 -19.71
CA GLY A 181 -33.24 0.39 -20.61
C GLY A 181 -33.72 0.81 -22.00
N ARG A 182 -33.97 2.11 -22.26
CA ARG A 182 -34.31 2.65 -23.58
C ARG A 182 -33.09 2.87 -24.48
N LEU A 183 -31.88 2.85 -23.92
CA LEU A 183 -30.64 3.19 -24.60
C LEU A 183 -30.12 2.01 -25.45
N GLN A 184 -30.78 1.72 -26.57
CA GLN A 184 -30.46 0.53 -27.38
C GLN A 184 -29.05 0.51 -27.98
N LYS A 185 -28.39 1.67 -28.10
CA LYS A 185 -27.02 1.82 -28.63
C LYS A 185 -25.94 1.77 -27.55
N ILE A 186 -26.31 1.65 -26.28
CA ILE A 186 -25.34 1.66 -25.19
C ILE A 186 -24.48 0.40 -25.24
N THR A 187 -23.16 0.59 -25.27
CA THR A 187 -22.15 -0.48 -25.28
C THR A 187 -21.47 -0.58 -23.92
N SER A 188 -21.30 0.53 -23.22
CA SER A 188 -20.63 0.56 -21.92
C SER A 188 -21.39 1.43 -20.92
N LEU A 189 -21.81 0.79 -19.82
CA LEU A 189 -22.51 1.41 -18.70
C LEU A 189 -21.70 1.19 -17.42
N LEU A 190 -20.97 2.23 -17.00
CA LEU A 190 -20.07 2.18 -15.84
C LEU A 190 -20.57 3.09 -14.73
N LEU A 191 -21.14 2.49 -13.68
CA LEU A 191 -21.72 3.18 -12.52
C LEU A 191 -21.03 2.80 -11.19
N TRP A 192 -19.91 2.08 -11.24
CA TRP A 192 -19.22 1.55 -10.06
C TRP A 192 -18.67 2.61 -9.11
N GLY A 193 -18.47 2.26 -7.84
CA GLY A 193 -17.90 3.15 -6.83
C GLY A 193 -18.77 4.38 -6.55
N ASN A 194 -20.05 4.14 -6.26
CA ASN A 194 -21.04 5.15 -5.92
C ASN A 194 -21.81 4.70 -4.66
N ALA A 195 -22.90 5.41 -4.32
CA ALA A 195 -23.83 5.05 -3.26
C ALA A 195 -25.22 4.67 -3.82
N LEU A 196 -25.30 4.14 -5.04
CA LEU A 196 -26.55 3.71 -5.68
C LEU A 196 -27.20 2.59 -4.86
N SER A 197 -28.52 2.61 -4.77
CA SER A 197 -29.31 1.70 -3.94
C SER A 197 -30.49 1.10 -4.71
N GLY A 198 -31.35 0.34 -4.05
CA GLY A 198 -32.49 -0.32 -4.71
C GLY A 198 -32.08 -1.50 -5.58
N LYS A 199 -33.00 -1.98 -6.42
CA LYS A 199 -32.80 -3.17 -7.26
C LYS A 199 -32.14 -2.81 -8.58
N ILE A 200 -31.43 -3.77 -9.17
CA ILE A 200 -31.00 -3.68 -10.57
C ILE A 200 -32.25 -3.79 -11.46
N PRO A 201 -32.55 -2.80 -12.32
CA PRO A 201 -33.74 -2.82 -13.17
C PRO A 201 -33.63 -3.93 -14.23
N PRO A 202 -34.64 -4.82 -14.36
CA PRO A 202 -34.66 -5.81 -15.44
C PRO A 202 -34.72 -5.18 -16.83
N GLU A 203 -35.18 -3.93 -16.96
CA GLU A 203 -35.26 -3.17 -18.22
C GLU A 203 -33.90 -2.95 -18.87
N LEU A 204 -32.79 -3.01 -18.10
CA LEU A 204 -31.43 -2.96 -18.67
C LEU A 204 -31.18 -4.10 -19.68
N SER A 205 -31.95 -5.19 -19.61
CA SER A 205 -31.91 -6.27 -20.60
C SER A 205 -32.37 -5.87 -22.01
N ASN A 206 -33.01 -4.71 -22.17
CA ASN A 206 -33.39 -4.19 -23.49
C ASN A 206 -32.22 -3.52 -24.23
N CYS A 207 -31.10 -3.25 -23.54
CA CYS A 207 -29.89 -2.67 -24.11
C CYS A 207 -29.07 -3.72 -24.88
N SER A 208 -29.62 -4.23 -25.99
CA SER A 208 -29.04 -5.39 -26.72
C SER A 208 -27.59 -5.22 -27.21
N ALA A 209 -27.10 -3.98 -27.35
CA ALA A 209 -25.71 -3.67 -27.72
C ALA A 209 -24.74 -3.60 -26.53
N LEU A 210 -25.21 -3.83 -25.30
CA LEU A 210 -24.41 -3.67 -24.08
C LEU A 210 -23.32 -4.75 -24.01
N VAL A 211 -22.07 -4.30 -23.99
CA VAL A 211 -20.85 -5.14 -23.91
C VAL A 211 -20.31 -5.17 -22.49
N VAL A 212 -20.32 -4.02 -21.80
CA VAL A 212 -19.80 -3.88 -20.44
C VAL A 212 -20.85 -3.25 -19.53
N LEU A 213 -21.22 -3.97 -18.48
CA LEU A 213 -22.06 -3.49 -17.39
C LEU A 213 -21.30 -3.60 -16.07
N ASP A 214 -20.93 -2.45 -15.51
CA ASP A 214 -20.25 -2.40 -14.21
C ASP A 214 -21.01 -1.55 -13.21
N LEU A 215 -21.55 -2.23 -12.20
CA LEU A 215 -22.34 -1.67 -11.10
C LEU A 215 -21.66 -1.89 -9.74
N SER A 216 -20.37 -2.26 -9.74
CA SER A 216 -19.66 -2.71 -8.54
C SER A 216 -19.47 -1.61 -7.49
N GLY A 217 -19.27 -1.97 -6.21
CA GLY A 217 -18.99 -0.99 -5.15
C GLY A 217 -20.12 0.01 -4.94
N ASN A 218 -21.34 -0.50 -4.74
CA ASN A 218 -22.56 0.26 -4.53
C ASN A 218 -23.36 -0.34 -3.35
N ARG A 219 -24.61 0.10 -3.16
CA ARG A 219 -25.56 -0.42 -2.16
C ARG A 219 -26.77 -1.09 -2.82
N LEU A 220 -26.58 -1.67 -4.01
CA LEU A 220 -27.65 -2.33 -4.78
C LEU A 220 -28.10 -3.59 -4.03
N SER A 221 -29.41 -3.82 -4.00
CA SER A 221 -30.05 -4.90 -3.25
C SER A 221 -31.03 -5.68 -4.12
N GLY A 222 -31.68 -6.69 -3.54
CA GLY A 222 -32.56 -7.60 -4.29
C GLY A 222 -31.78 -8.64 -5.09
N GLN A 223 -32.44 -9.28 -6.05
CA GLN A 223 -31.85 -10.38 -6.83
C GLN A 223 -31.16 -9.86 -8.09
N VAL A 224 -30.15 -10.61 -8.56
CA VAL A 224 -29.62 -10.43 -9.92
C VAL A 224 -30.76 -10.73 -10.92
N PRO A 225 -31.16 -9.79 -11.79
CA PRO A 225 -32.28 -10.03 -12.69
C PRO A 225 -31.92 -11.08 -13.74
N GLY A 226 -32.67 -12.19 -13.79
CA GLY A 226 -32.48 -13.22 -14.82
C GLY A 226 -32.69 -12.69 -16.24
N ALA A 227 -33.42 -11.58 -16.40
CA ALA A 227 -33.61 -10.91 -17.70
C ALA A 227 -32.28 -10.48 -18.35
N LEU A 228 -31.22 -10.23 -17.56
CA LEU A 228 -29.89 -9.90 -18.09
C LEU A 228 -29.31 -10.99 -19.00
N GLY A 229 -29.78 -12.25 -18.86
CA GLY A 229 -29.44 -13.36 -19.76
C GLY A 229 -29.87 -13.15 -21.23
N ARG A 230 -30.64 -12.10 -21.54
CA ARG A 230 -31.00 -11.73 -22.93
C ARG A 230 -29.91 -10.93 -23.64
N LEU A 231 -28.90 -10.43 -22.92
CA LEU A 231 -27.86 -9.56 -23.46
C LEU A 231 -26.78 -10.38 -24.18
N GLY A 232 -27.06 -10.81 -25.41
CA GLY A 232 -26.15 -11.68 -26.18
C GLY A 232 -24.78 -11.07 -26.53
N ALA A 233 -24.66 -9.73 -26.53
CA ALA A 233 -23.40 -9.01 -26.75
C ALA A 233 -22.59 -8.78 -25.46
N LEU A 234 -23.11 -9.15 -24.29
CA LEU A 234 -22.49 -8.84 -23.01
C LEU A 234 -21.22 -9.68 -22.82
N GLU A 235 -20.09 -9.00 -22.68
CA GLU A 235 -18.78 -9.59 -22.43
C GLU A 235 -18.40 -9.49 -20.95
N GLN A 236 -18.78 -8.40 -20.27
CA GLN A 236 -18.38 -8.15 -18.89
C GLN A 236 -19.59 -7.76 -18.04
N LEU A 237 -19.87 -8.56 -17.02
CA LEU A 237 -20.88 -8.29 -16.00
C LEU A 237 -20.22 -8.22 -14.63
N HIS A 238 -20.08 -7.00 -14.10
CA HIS A 238 -19.48 -6.75 -12.80
C HIS A 238 -20.51 -6.17 -11.84
N LEU A 239 -20.83 -6.94 -10.80
CA LEU A 239 -21.79 -6.60 -9.74
C LEU A 239 -21.17 -6.72 -8.34
N SER A 240 -19.83 -6.75 -8.26
CA SER A 240 -19.09 -7.02 -7.03
C SER A 240 -19.34 -5.95 -5.95
N ASP A 241 -19.20 -6.33 -4.69
CA ASP A 241 -19.28 -5.39 -3.54
C ASP A 241 -20.60 -4.60 -3.51
N ASN A 242 -21.69 -5.34 -3.31
CA ASN A 242 -23.06 -4.83 -3.22
C ASN A 242 -23.85 -5.59 -2.13
N GLN A 243 -25.16 -5.37 -2.05
CA GLN A 243 -26.08 -6.04 -1.11
C GLN A 243 -27.04 -6.99 -1.84
N LEU A 244 -26.60 -7.57 -2.97
CA LEU A 244 -27.44 -8.47 -3.78
C LEU A 244 -27.69 -9.79 -3.03
N THR A 245 -28.87 -10.36 -3.23
CA THR A 245 -29.38 -11.55 -2.51
C THR A 245 -30.03 -12.52 -3.49
N GLY A 246 -30.53 -13.66 -2.99
CA GLY A 246 -31.17 -14.67 -3.82
C GLY A 246 -30.15 -15.56 -4.54
N ARG A 247 -30.59 -16.23 -5.62
CA ARG A 247 -29.76 -17.19 -6.36
C ARG A 247 -29.10 -16.54 -7.56
N ILE A 248 -27.98 -17.10 -8.02
CA ILE A 248 -27.42 -16.79 -9.33
C ILE A 248 -28.37 -17.33 -10.40
N PRO A 249 -28.91 -16.50 -11.32
CA PRO A 249 -29.82 -16.98 -12.35
C PRO A 249 -29.08 -17.86 -13.37
N ALA A 250 -29.52 -19.11 -13.55
CA ALA A 250 -28.94 -20.03 -14.53
C ALA A 250 -28.95 -19.46 -15.95
N VAL A 251 -30.00 -18.69 -16.29
CA VAL A 251 -30.18 -18.03 -17.59
C VAL A 251 -29.08 -17.01 -17.95
N LEU A 252 -28.20 -16.64 -17.02
CA LEU A 252 -27.00 -15.87 -17.37
C LEU A 252 -26.06 -16.66 -18.31
N SER A 253 -26.18 -18.00 -18.37
CA SER A 253 -25.45 -18.82 -19.35
C SER A 253 -25.79 -18.50 -20.81
N ASN A 254 -26.95 -17.87 -21.05
CA ASN A 254 -27.35 -17.44 -22.40
C ASN A 254 -26.50 -16.28 -22.95
N CYS A 255 -25.77 -15.56 -22.10
CA CYS A 255 -24.82 -14.54 -22.53
C CYS A 255 -23.54 -15.20 -23.07
N SER A 256 -23.61 -15.85 -24.23
CA SER A 256 -22.52 -16.68 -24.76
C SER A 256 -21.19 -15.94 -25.01
N SER A 257 -21.23 -14.61 -25.10
CA SER A 257 -20.06 -13.74 -25.28
C SER A 257 -19.36 -13.38 -23.96
N LEU A 258 -19.91 -13.80 -22.82
CA LEU A 258 -19.42 -13.39 -21.50
C LEU A 258 -18.00 -13.92 -21.24
N THR A 259 -17.07 -13.00 -21.03
CA THR A 259 -15.67 -13.25 -20.69
C THR A 259 -15.39 -13.03 -19.20
N ALA A 260 -16.14 -12.14 -18.54
CA ALA A 260 -16.02 -11.89 -17.11
C ALA A 260 -17.38 -11.83 -16.42
N LEU A 261 -17.54 -12.67 -15.39
CA LEU A 261 -18.69 -12.66 -14.47
C LEU A 261 -18.19 -12.47 -13.05
N GLN A 262 -18.42 -11.28 -12.49
CA GLN A 262 -17.98 -10.93 -11.13
C GLN A 262 -19.20 -10.58 -10.27
N LEU A 263 -19.50 -11.45 -9.30
CA LEU A 263 -20.62 -11.34 -8.37
C LEU A 263 -20.14 -11.43 -6.90
N ASP A 264 -18.85 -11.27 -6.66
CA ASP A 264 -18.23 -11.41 -5.34
C ASP A 264 -18.65 -10.32 -4.35
N LYS A 265 -18.42 -10.56 -3.05
CA LYS A 265 -18.81 -9.67 -1.94
C LYS A 265 -20.27 -9.23 -2.01
N ASN A 266 -21.18 -10.19 -1.97
CA ASN A 266 -22.63 -9.97 -1.94
C ASN A 266 -23.27 -10.90 -0.90
N GLY A 267 -24.60 -10.94 -0.84
CA GLY A 267 -25.39 -11.89 -0.06
C GLY A 267 -26.04 -12.99 -0.90
N LEU A 268 -25.43 -13.38 -2.04
CA LEU A 268 -25.98 -14.42 -2.91
C LEU A 268 -25.96 -15.79 -2.21
N SER A 269 -26.95 -16.63 -2.53
CA SER A 269 -27.24 -17.89 -1.85
C SER A 269 -27.69 -18.96 -2.84
N GLY A 270 -27.90 -20.20 -2.36
CA GLY A 270 -28.22 -21.32 -3.22
C GLY A 270 -27.00 -21.88 -3.94
N GLU A 271 -27.21 -22.71 -4.95
CA GLU A 271 -26.13 -23.41 -5.66
C GLU A 271 -25.56 -22.58 -6.80
N ILE A 272 -24.31 -22.89 -7.19
CA ILE A 272 -23.74 -22.39 -8.44
C ILE A 272 -24.44 -23.14 -9.59
N PRO A 273 -25.11 -22.45 -10.52
CA PRO A 273 -25.81 -23.12 -11.62
C PRO A 273 -24.83 -23.86 -12.53
N ALA A 274 -25.08 -25.15 -12.79
CA ALA A 274 -24.26 -25.96 -13.69
C ALA A 274 -24.22 -25.41 -15.14
N GLN A 275 -25.27 -24.70 -15.55
CA GLN A 275 -25.39 -24.05 -16.85
C GLN A 275 -24.29 -23.00 -17.09
N LEU A 276 -23.65 -22.46 -16.05
CA LEU A 276 -22.51 -21.56 -16.24
C LEU A 276 -21.35 -22.24 -16.99
N GLY A 277 -21.28 -23.59 -17.00
CA GLY A 277 -20.35 -24.37 -17.82
C GLY A 277 -20.53 -24.24 -19.33
N GLU A 278 -21.67 -23.72 -19.79
CA GLU A 278 -21.95 -23.46 -21.21
C GLU A 278 -21.21 -22.21 -21.73
N LEU A 279 -20.71 -21.35 -20.84
CA LEU A 279 -20.02 -20.10 -21.18
C LEU A 279 -18.57 -20.37 -21.62
N LYS A 280 -18.41 -20.83 -22.86
CA LYS A 280 -17.10 -21.21 -23.43
C LYS A 280 -16.08 -20.07 -23.50
N ALA A 281 -16.55 -18.83 -23.60
CA ALA A 281 -15.70 -17.63 -23.64
C ALA A 281 -15.29 -17.11 -22.25
N LEU A 282 -15.81 -17.71 -21.16
CA LEU A 282 -15.60 -17.21 -19.81
C LEU A 282 -14.16 -17.37 -19.37
N GLN A 283 -13.51 -16.25 -19.04
CA GLN A 283 -12.12 -16.18 -18.59
C GLN A 283 -12.03 -15.94 -17.07
N VAL A 284 -12.96 -15.15 -16.53
CA VAL A 284 -12.96 -14.77 -15.11
C VAL A 284 -14.32 -15.05 -14.50
N LEU A 285 -14.33 -15.87 -13.45
CA LEU A 285 -15.51 -16.14 -12.63
C LEU A 285 -15.20 -15.88 -11.16
N PHE A 286 -15.69 -14.77 -10.62
CA PHE A 286 -15.52 -14.39 -9.21
C PHE A 286 -16.86 -14.41 -8.49
N LEU A 287 -17.00 -15.34 -7.54
CA LEU A 287 -18.20 -15.52 -6.72
C LEU A 287 -17.88 -15.47 -5.21
N TRP A 288 -16.66 -15.07 -4.84
CA TRP A 288 -16.17 -15.15 -3.47
C TRP A 288 -16.91 -14.21 -2.51
N GLY A 289 -16.93 -14.53 -1.22
CA GLY A 289 -17.56 -13.67 -0.21
C GLY A 289 -19.07 -13.57 -0.36
N ASN A 290 -19.73 -14.71 -0.57
CA ASN A 290 -21.18 -14.86 -0.64
C ASN A 290 -21.65 -15.96 0.34
N ALA A 291 -22.91 -16.37 0.26
CA ALA A 291 -23.49 -17.48 1.00
C ALA A 291 -23.89 -18.65 0.07
N LEU A 292 -23.14 -18.86 -1.02
CA LEU A 292 -23.37 -19.96 -1.97
C LEU A 292 -23.14 -21.31 -1.29
N SER A 293 -23.92 -22.31 -1.68
CA SER A 293 -24.00 -23.64 -1.07
C SER A 293 -24.00 -24.73 -2.15
N GLY A 294 -24.10 -26.01 -1.75
CA GLY A 294 -24.01 -27.13 -2.69
C GLY A 294 -22.57 -27.42 -3.10
N SER A 295 -22.39 -28.22 -4.15
CA SER A 295 -21.06 -28.59 -4.68
C SER A 295 -20.60 -27.66 -5.80
N ILE A 296 -19.30 -27.63 -6.05
CA ILE A 296 -18.75 -27.01 -7.26
C ILE A 296 -19.24 -27.84 -8.47
N PRO A 297 -19.93 -27.25 -9.46
CA PRO A 297 -20.41 -27.99 -10.62
C PRO A 297 -19.25 -28.50 -11.48
N PRO A 298 -19.21 -29.80 -11.83
CA PRO A 298 -18.20 -30.35 -12.75
C PRO A 298 -18.18 -29.66 -14.11
N SER A 299 -19.33 -29.18 -14.57
CA SER A 299 -19.46 -28.42 -15.82
C SER A 299 -18.66 -27.12 -15.85
N LEU A 300 -18.15 -26.60 -14.72
CA LEU A 300 -17.18 -25.49 -14.79
C LEU A 300 -15.87 -25.88 -15.50
N GLY A 301 -15.54 -27.18 -15.55
CA GLY A 301 -14.45 -27.71 -16.38
C GLY A 301 -14.69 -27.57 -17.88
N ASP A 302 -15.93 -27.28 -18.30
CA ASP A 302 -16.30 -27.07 -19.69
C ASP A 302 -16.03 -25.62 -20.17
N CYS A 303 -15.70 -24.70 -19.28
CA CYS A 303 -15.32 -23.31 -19.58
C CYS A 303 -13.86 -23.24 -20.04
N THR A 304 -13.58 -23.68 -21.26
CA THR A 304 -12.20 -23.88 -21.76
C THR A 304 -11.30 -22.64 -21.77
N GLU A 305 -11.87 -21.43 -21.75
CA GLU A 305 -11.15 -20.16 -21.68
C GLU A 305 -10.87 -19.69 -20.25
N LEU A 306 -11.33 -20.42 -19.23
CA LEU A 306 -11.27 -19.98 -17.84
C LEU A 306 -9.83 -19.86 -17.37
N TYR A 307 -9.48 -18.64 -16.96
CA TYR A 307 -8.15 -18.26 -16.48
C TYR A 307 -8.12 -18.07 -14.97
N ALA A 308 -9.19 -17.53 -14.39
CA ALA A 308 -9.30 -17.29 -12.96
C ALA A 308 -10.68 -17.67 -12.40
N LEU A 309 -10.68 -18.55 -11.41
CA LEU A 309 -11.85 -19.00 -10.67
C LEU A 309 -11.66 -18.72 -9.18
N ASP A 310 -12.50 -17.86 -8.62
CA ASP A 310 -12.52 -17.57 -7.17
C ASP A 310 -13.90 -17.81 -6.56
N LEU A 311 -13.99 -18.86 -5.76
CA LEU A 311 -15.19 -19.28 -5.02
C LEU A 311 -15.00 -19.18 -3.50
N SER A 312 -13.95 -18.48 -3.06
CA SER A 312 -13.57 -18.40 -1.64
C SER A 312 -14.67 -17.79 -0.76
N LYS A 313 -14.69 -18.09 0.54
CA LYS A 313 -15.58 -17.49 1.54
C LYS A 313 -17.06 -17.66 1.16
N ASN A 314 -17.44 -18.92 0.97
CA ASN A 314 -18.82 -19.36 0.73
C ASN A 314 -19.16 -20.52 1.68
N ARG A 315 -20.24 -21.24 1.41
CA ARG A 315 -20.67 -22.45 2.13
C ARG A 315 -20.66 -23.67 1.20
N LEU A 316 -19.75 -23.70 0.24
CA LEU A 316 -19.64 -24.81 -0.72
C LEU A 316 -19.19 -26.08 -0.01
N THR A 317 -19.68 -27.22 -0.47
CA THR A 317 -19.49 -28.56 0.10
C THR A 317 -19.09 -29.55 -1.00
N GLY A 318 -18.88 -30.83 -0.65
CA GLY A 318 -18.45 -31.85 -1.61
C GLY A 318 -16.98 -31.70 -2.01
N GLY A 319 -16.55 -32.50 -3.00
CA GLY A 319 -15.18 -32.49 -3.51
C GLY A 319 -14.93 -31.43 -4.58
N ILE A 320 -13.65 -31.23 -4.91
CA ILE A 320 -13.23 -30.45 -6.08
C ILE A 320 -13.36 -31.38 -7.31
N PRO A 321 -14.18 -31.04 -8.33
CA PRO A 321 -14.36 -31.88 -9.51
C PRO A 321 -13.07 -32.03 -10.32
N ASP A 322 -12.82 -33.24 -10.83
CA ASP A 322 -11.65 -33.54 -11.67
C ASP A 322 -11.65 -32.70 -12.96
N GLU A 323 -12.84 -32.42 -13.48
CA GLU A 323 -13.06 -31.65 -14.72
C GLU A 323 -12.48 -30.24 -14.62
N VAL A 324 -12.49 -29.61 -13.43
CA VAL A 324 -11.90 -28.27 -13.22
C VAL A 324 -10.39 -28.32 -13.42
N PHE A 325 -9.73 -29.43 -13.06
CA PHE A 325 -8.29 -29.61 -13.28
C PHE A 325 -7.97 -29.98 -14.74
N GLY A 326 -8.95 -30.31 -15.56
CA GLY A 326 -8.79 -30.47 -17.01
C GLY A 326 -8.58 -29.14 -17.77
N LEU A 327 -8.81 -27.99 -17.12
CA LEU A 327 -8.73 -26.67 -17.75
C LEU A 327 -7.29 -26.25 -18.06
N GLN A 328 -6.98 -26.10 -19.34
CA GLN A 328 -5.61 -25.84 -19.82
C GLN A 328 -5.15 -24.37 -19.70
N LYS A 329 -6.07 -23.45 -19.39
CA LYS A 329 -5.79 -22.00 -19.23
C LYS A 329 -5.91 -21.53 -17.78
N LEU A 330 -6.40 -22.38 -16.88
CA LEU A 330 -6.68 -22.00 -15.51
C LEU A 330 -5.37 -21.72 -14.75
N SER A 331 -5.17 -20.46 -14.39
CA SER A 331 -3.98 -19.97 -13.69
C SER A 331 -4.23 -19.79 -12.20
N LYS A 332 -5.45 -19.40 -11.83
CA LYS A 332 -5.83 -19.12 -10.44
C LYS A 332 -7.06 -19.93 -10.05
N LEU A 333 -6.88 -20.85 -9.10
CA LEU A 333 -7.97 -21.57 -8.45
C LEU A 333 -7.98 -21.23 -6.96
N LEU A 334 -8.96 -20.44 -6.54
CA LEU A 334 -9.09 -19.92 -5.18
C LEU A 334 -10.40 -20.41 -4.56
N LEU A 335 -10.29 -21.28 -3.54
CA LEU A 335 -11.42 -21.95 -2.89
C LEU A 335 -11.39 -21.77 -1.35
N LEU A 336 -10.65 -20.77 -0.86
CA LEU A 336 -10.37 -20.55 0.57
C LEU A 336 -11.65 -20.36 1.39
N GLY A 337 -11.77 -20.94 2.59
CA GLY A 337 -12.88 -20.63 3.50
C GLY A 337 -14.23 -21.15 3.02
N ASN A 338 -14.33 -22.47 2.85
CA ASN A 338 -15.56 -23.18 2.49
C ASN A 338 -15.72 -24.43 3.38
N ALA A 339 -16.64 -25.32 3.03
CA ALA A 339 -16.80 -26.64 3.66
C ALA A 339 -16.52 -27.78 2.65
N LEU A 340 -15.59 -27.55 1.71
CA LEU A 340 -15.17 -28.57 0.73
C LEU A 340 -14.51 -29.74 1.45
N SER A 341 -14.75 -30.96 0.98
CA SER A 341 -14.36 -32.21 1.63
C SER A 341 -13.89 -33.25 0.63
N GLY A 342 -13.36 -34.38 1.09
CA GLY A 342 -12.77 -35.39 0.21
C GLY A 342 -11.30 -35.07 -0.13
N PRO A 343 -10.66 -35.90 -0.97
CA PRO A 343 -9.24 -35.73 -1.31
C PRO A 343 -8.98 -34.64 -2.33
N LEU A 344 -7.74 -34.14 -2.35
CA LEU A 344 -7.19 -33.44 -3.52
C LEU A 344 -6.87 -34.50 -4.58
N PRO A 345 -7.59 -34.57 -5.70
CA PRO A 345 -7.41 -35.66 -6.65
C PRO A 345 -6.07 -35.56 -7.41
N PRO A 346 -5.49 -36.68 -7.85
CA PRO A 346 -4.27 -36.67 -8.66
C PRO A 346 -4.40 -35.91 -9.99
N SER A 347 -5.63 -35.77 -10.51
CA SER A 347 -5.98 -34.93 -11.67
C SER A 347 -5.56 -33.47 -11.51
N VAL A 348 -5.29 -32.99 -10.28
CA VAL A 348 -4.69 -31.66 -10.03
C VAL A 348 -3.46 -31.40 -10.91
N ALA A 349 -2.71 -32.45 -11.23
CA ALA A 349 -1.52 -32.40 -12.06
C ALA A 349 -1.79 -32.15 -13.55
N ASP A 350 -3.02 -32.36 -14.02
CA ASP A 350 -3.43 -32.13 -15.41
C ASP A 350 -3.60 -30.63 -15.70
N CYS A 351 -3.77 -29.81 -14.65
CA CYS A 351 -3.95 -28.37 -14.73
C CYS A 351 -2.61 -27.63 -14.74
N VAL A 352 -1.73 -27.96 -15.71
CA VAL A 352 -0.34 -27.48 -15.79
C VAL A 352 -0.17 -25.96 -15.89
N SER A 353 -1.24 -25.23 -16.21
CA SER A 353 -1.29 -23.77 -16.24
C SER A 353 -1.38 -23.11 -14.86
N LEU A 354 -1.64 -23.86 -13.78
CA LEU A 354 -1.85 -23.30 -12.45
C LEU A 354 -0.61 -22.57 -11.94
N VAL A 355 -0.85 -21.33 -11.51
CA VAL A 355 0.13 -20.48 -10.82
C VAL A 355 -0.25 -20.33 -9.35
N ARG A 356 -1.56 -20.34 -9.03
CA ARG A 356 -2.07 -20.21 -7.67
C ARG A 356 -3.13 -21.27 -7.39
N LEU A 357 -2.87 -22.12 -6.41
CA LEU A 357 -3.81 -23.10 -5.87
C LEU A 357 -4.01 -22.81 -4.39
N ARG A 358 -5.17 -22.23 -4.03
CA ARG A 358 -5.47 -21.84 -2.64
C ARG A 358 -6.72 -22.54 -2.14
N LEU A 359 -6.54 -23.53 -1.29
CA LEU A 359 -7.57 -24.46 -0.78
C LEU A 359 -7.72 -24.40 0.74
N GLY A 360 -7.04 -23.49 1.41
CA GLY A 360 -7.06 -23.37 2.87
C GLY A 360 -8.45 -23.10 3.48
N GLU A 361 -8.59 -23.33 4.79
CA GLU A 361 -9.85 -23.19 5.54
C GLU A 361 -11.00 -24.01 4.92
N ASN A 362 -10.79 -25.33 4.80
CA ASN A 362 -11.77 -26.28 4.28
C ASN A 362 -11.78 -27.57 5.13
N LEU A 363 -12.47 -28.61 4.66
CA LEU A 363 -12.53 -29.95 5.26
C LEU A 363 -11.90 -31.02 4.37
N LEU A 364 -10.99 -30.63 3.45
CA LEU A 364 -10.30 -31.57 2.55
C LEU A 364 -9.45 -32.54 3.36
N ALA A 365 -9.43 -33.80 2.95
CA ALA A 365 -8.82 -34.91 3.70
C ALA A 365 -7.95 -35.80 2.79
N GLY A 366 -7.36 -36.86 3.34
CA GLY A 366 -6.47 -37.73 2.57
C GLY A 366 -5.07 -37.12 2.39
N GLU A 367 -4.28 -37.68 1.49
CA GLU A 367 -2.89 -37.26 1.26
C GLU A 367 -2.78 -36.22 0.15
N ILE A 368 -1.69 -35.44 0.14
CA ILE A 368 -1.35 -34.62 -1.04
C ILE A 368 -0.85 -35.59 -2.14
N PRO A 369 -1.46 -35.60 -3.34
CA PRO A 369 -1.03 -36.48 -4.41
C PRO A 369 0.39 -36.09 -4.89
N ARG A 370 1.28 -37.07 -5.01
CA ARG A 370 2.66 -36.86 -5.51
C ARG A 370 2.70 -36.23 -6.90
N GLU A 371 1.67 -36.45 -7.70
CA GLU A 371 1.53 -35.94 -9.05
C GLU A 371 1.52 -34.40 -9.07
N ILE A 372 1.22 -33.73 -7.94
CA ILE A 372 1.29 -32.26 -7.81
C ILE A 372 2.65 -31.69 -8.22
N GLY A 373 3.74 -32.46 -8.07
CA GLY A 373 5.09 -32.09 -8.51
C GLY A 373 5.21 -31.82 -10.02
N LYS A 374 4.21 -32.18 -10.83
CA LYS A 374 4.16 -31.86 -12.27
C LYS A 374 3.75 -30.41 -12.56
N LEU A 375 3.25 -29.66 -11.58
CA LEU A 375 2.77 -28.29 -11.77
C LEU A 375 3.92 -27.28 -11.80
N GLN A 376 4.67 -27.27 -12.90
CA GLN A 376 5.90 -26.49 -13.05
C GLN A 376 5.72 -24.96 -13.04
N ASN A 377 4.48 -24.47 -13.14
CA ASN A 377 4.15 -23.04 -13.06
C ASN A 377 3.61 -22.60 -11.69
N LEU A 378 3.46 -23.53 -10.74
CA LEU A 378 2.80 -23.26 -9.47
C LEU A 378 3.70 -22.46 -8.53
N VAL A 379 3.30 -21.22 -8.24
CA VAL A 379 4.06 -20.28 -7.41
C VAL A 379 3.49 -20.22 -5.98
N PHE A 380 2.18 -20.36 -5.81
CA PHE A 380 1.49 -20.28 -4.52
C PHE A 380 0.67 -21.54 -4.27
N LEU A 381 1.02 -22.28 -3.23
CA LEU A 381 0.28 -23.45 -2.76
C LEU A 381 -0.14 -23.25 -1.29
N ASP A 382 -1.43 -23.02 -1.08
CA ASP A 382 -2.02 -22.87 0.26
C ASP A 382 -3.03 -23.99 0.52
N LEU A 383 -2.73 -24.88 1.46
CA LEU A 383 -3.55 -26.01 1.89
C LEU A 383 -3.91 -25.94 3.39
N TYR A 384 -3.63 -24.82 4.04
CA TYR A 384 -3.72 -24.66 5.49
C TYR A 384 -5.13 -24.88 6.07
N SER A 385 -5.23 -25.23 7.35
CA SER A 385 -6.52 -25.40 8.05
C SER A 385 -7.47 -26.34 7.29
N ASN A 386 -7.02 -27.57 7.09
CA ASN A 386 -7.76 -28.66 6.46
C ASN A 386 -7.64 -29.93 7.33
N ARG A 387 -7.99 -31.10 6.77
CA ARG A 387 -7.88 -32.42 7.40
C ARG A 387 -6.92 -33.33 6.63
N PHE A 388 -5.92 -32.76 5.94
CA PHE A 388 -4.94 -33.58 5.21
C PHE A 388 -4.12 -34.43 6.18
N THR A 389 -3.82 -35.66 5.74
CA THR A 389 -3.09 -36.69 6.48
C THR A 389 -1.92 -37.21 5.65
N GLY A 390 -1.21 -38.22 6.16
CA GLY A 390 -0.10 -38.86 5.45
C GLY A 390 1.19 -38.05 5.54
N HIS A 391 2.09 -38.25 4.58
CA HIS A 391 3.40 -37.60 4.54
C HIS A 391 3.39 -36.41 3.58
N LEU A 392 4.30 -35.45 3.80
CA LEU A 392 4.60 -34.44 2.79
C LEU A 392 5.32 -35.11 1.60
N PRO A 393 4.79 -35.07 0.37
CA PRO A 393 5.42 -35.72 -0.77
C PRO A 393 6.70 -34.99 -1.17
N ALA A 394 7.78 -35.74 -1.39
CA ALA A 394 9.06 -35.17 -1.80
C ALA A 394 8.99 -34.50 -3.19
N GLU A 395 8.06 -34.95 -4.03
CA GLU A 395 7.80 -34.44 -5.37
C GLU A 395 7.37 -32.97 -5.40
N LEU A 396 6.89 -32.40 -4.29
CA LEU A 396 6.68 -30.95 -4.18
C LEU A 396 7.96 -30.16 -4.47
N ALA A 397 9.12 -30.74 -4.17
CA ALA A 397 10.43 -30.15 -4.49
C ALA A 397 10.70 -30.01 -5.99
N ASN A 398 9.95 -30.70 -6.85
CA ASN A 398 10.07 -30.56 -8.30
C ASN A 398 9.47 -29.25 -8.82
N ILE A 399 8.72 -28.51 -7.99
CA ILE A 399 8.11 -27.22 -8.34
C ILE A 399 9.09 -26.10 -7.98
N THR A 400 10.19 -25.98 -8.72
CA THR A 400 11.29 -25.06 -8.34
C THR A 400 10.92 -23.57 -8.39
N VAL A 401 9.77 -23.22 -8.97
CA VAL A 401 9.22 -21.85 -9.03
C VAL A 401 8.37 -21.48 -7.81
N LEU A 402 8.16 -22.42 -6.87
CA LEU A 402 7.31 -22.20 -5.71
C LEU A 402 7.89 -21.10 -4.80
N GLU A 403 7.10 -20.06 -4.53
CA GLU A 403 7.44 -18.96 -3.62
C GLU A 403 6.74 -19.10 -2.27
N LEU A 404 5.56 -19.72 -2.23
CA LEU A 404 4.79 -19.94 -1.01
C LEU A 404 4.30 -21.38 -0.91
N LEU A 405 4.65 -22.03 0.20
CA LEU A 405 4.10 -23.30 0.63
C LEU A 405 3.54 -23.16 2.05
N ASP A 406 2.22 -23.23 2.16
CA ASP A 406 1.52 -23.19 3.44
C ASP A 406 0.61 -24.42 3.59
N VAL A 407 0.92 -25.27 4.57
CA VAL A 407 0.16 -26.47 4.91
C VAL A 407 -0.20 -26.52 6.39
N HIS A 408 -0.16 -25.37 7.08
CA HIS A 408 -0.32 -25.33 8.53
C HIS A 408 -1.70 -25.82 8.99
N ASN A 409 -1.81 -26.25 10.25
CA ASN A 409 -3.07 -26.70 10.85
C ASN A 409 -3.74 -27.84 10.05
N ASN A 410 -3.02 -28.95 9.93
CA ASN A 410 -3.46 -30.20 9.30
C ASN A 410 -3.06 -31.38 10.19
N SER A 411 -3.07 -32.61 9.66
CA SER A 411 -2.66 -33.83 10.36
C SER A 411 -1.51 -34.54 9.64
N PHE A 412 -0.59 -33.79 9.01
CA PHE A 412 0.58 -34.36 8.35
C PHE A 412 1.51 -35.05 9.35
N THR A 413 2.09 -36.17 8.95
CA THR A 413 2.95 -37.06 9.75
C THR A 413 4.27 -37.34 9.05
N GLY A 414 5.18 -38.04 9.73
CA GLY A 414 6.50 -38.39 9.19
C GLY A 414 7.47 -37.21 9.19
N SER A 415 8.62 -37.38 8.52
CA SER A 415 9.68 -36.38 8.47
C SER A 415 9.48 -35.37 7.35
N ILE A 416 10.01 -34.16 7.54
CA ILE A 416 10.08 -33.16 6.46
C ILE A 416 11.05 -33.66 5.38
N PRO A 417 10.66 -33.74 4.10
CA PRO A 417 11.53 -34.23 3.03
C PRO A 417 12.76 -33.33 2.85
N PRO A 418 14.00 -33.87 2.89
CA PRO A 418 15.20 -33.06 2.65
C PRO A 418 15.26 -32.49 1.22
N GLN A 419 14.53 -33.07 0.27
CA GLN A 419 14.39 -32.58 -1.09
C GLN A 419 13.82 -31.16 -1.15
N PHE A 420 13.06 -30.72 -0.14
CA PHE A 420 12.50 -29.36 -0.10
C PHE A 420 13.58 -28.28 -0.19
N GLY A 421 14.83 -28.56 0.19
CA GLY A 421 15.96 -27.64 -0.03
C GLY A 421 16.26 -27.31 -1.50
N ALA A 422 15.62 -27.99 -2.47
CA ALA A 422 15.66 -27.63 -3.89
C ALA A 422 14.74 -26.45 -4.26
N LEU A 423 13.79 -26.06 -3.41
CA LEU A 423 12.87 -24.95 -3.64
C LEU A 423 13.56 -23.60 -3.40
N MET A 424 14.55 -23.26 -4.21
CA MET A 424 15.44 -22.12 -3.97
C MET A 424 14.71 -20.77 -3.97
N ASN A 425 13.59 -20.67 -4.71
CA ASN A 425 12.73 -19.47 -4.81
C ASN A 425 11.73 -19.33 -3.66
N LEU A 426 11.66 -20.30 -2.75
CA LEU A 426 10.70 -20.29 -1.66
C LEU A 426 10.96 -19.08 -0.75
N GLU A 427 9.93 -18.25 -0.59
CA GLU A 427 9.92 -17.07 0.26
C GLU A 427 9.25 -17.37 1.60
N GLN A 428 8.17 -18.15 1.60
CA GLN A 428 7.40 -18.48 2.80
C GLN A 428 7.16 -19.98 2.89
N LEU A 429 7.54 -20.56 4.03
CA LEU A 429 7.28 -21.94 4.38
C LEU A 429 6.61 -22.02 5.74
N ASP A 430 5.35 -22.47 5.76
CA ASP A 430 4.60 -22.74 6.98
C ASP A 430 4.13 -24.19 7.01
N LEU A 431 4.72 -24.96 7.93
CA LEU A 431 4.38 -26.35 8.21
C LEU A 431 3.80 -26.52 9.63
N SER A 432 3.45 -25.41 10.29
CA SER A 432 3.08 -25.41 11.71
C SER A 432 1.79 -26.16 12.00
N MET A 433 1.54 -26.48 13.27
CA MET A 433 0.31 -27.14 13.74
C MET A 433 0.01 -28.44 12.98
N ASN A 434 1.00 -29.33 12.92
CA ASN A 434 0.90 -30.65 12.32
C ASN A 434 1.49 -31.71 13.28
N ASN A 435 1.60 -32.95 12.82
CA ASN A 435 2.16 -34.06 13.57
C ASN A 435 3.50 -34.53 12.98
N LEU A 436 4.29 -33.59 12.42
CA LEU A 436 5.57 -33.87 11.78
C LEU A 436 6.62 -34.28 12.81
N THR A 437 7.51 -35.19 12.42
CA THR A 437 8.55 -35.82 13.27
C THR A 437 9.92 -35.71 12.62
N GLY A 438 10.96 -36.28 13.25
CA GLY A 438 12.32 -36.27 12.72
C GLY A 438 13.01 -34.91 12.93
N GLU A 439 14.10 -34.69 12.20
CA GLU A 439 14.93 -33.48 12.33
C GLU A 439 14.56 -32.42 11.28
N MET A 440 14.91 -31.16 11.57
CA MET A 440 14.89 -30.10 10.56
C MET A 440 15.99 -30.38 9.51
N PRO A 441 15.66 -30.55 8.22
CA PRO A 441 16.66 -30.92 7.22
C PRO A 441 17.76 -29.87 7.07
N ALA A 442 19.02 -30.29 7.09
CA ALA A 442 20.16 -29.39 6.85
C ALA A 442 20.10 -28.73 5.45
N SER A 443 19.42 -29.36 4.49
CA SER A 443 19.17 -28.81 3.16
C SER A 443 18.33 -27.53 3.15
N PHE A 444 17.63 -27.19 4.24
CA PHE A 444 16.92 -25.92 4.34
C PHE A 444 17.89 -24.73 4.24
N GLY A 445 19.16 -24.91 4.61
CA GLY A 445 20.20 -23.90 4.37
C GLY A 445 20.46 -23.57 2.90
N ASN A 446 19.84 -24.28 1.94
CA ASN A 446 19.92 -23.94 0.52
C ASN A 446 18.89 -22.88 0.09
N PHE A 447 17.92 -22.54 0.94
CA PHE A 447 16.92 -21.54 0.59
C PHE A 447 17.52 -20.15 0.46
N SER A 448 17.53 -19.62 -0.77
CA SER A 448 18.18 -18.35 -1.10
C SER A 448 17.25 -17.14 -0.90
N TYR A 449 15.94 -17.36 -0.91
CA TYR A 449 14.92 -16.31 -0.83
C TYR A 449 14.02 -16.36 0.41
N LEU A 450 14.17 -17.38 1.26
CA LEU A 450 13.25 -17.61 2.38
C LEU A 450 13.27 -16.46 3.39
N ASN A 451 12.11 -15.85 3.58
CA ASN A 451 11.88 -14.73 4.49
C ASN A 451 11.10 -15.14 5.75
N LYS A 452 10.29 -16.20 5.67
CA LYS A 452 9.54 -16.75 6.81
C LYS A 452 9.64 -18.26 6.84
N LEU A 453 10.03 -18.79 8.00
CA LEU A 453 10.03 -20.21 8.30
C LEU A 453 9.26 -20.46 9.59
N ILE A 454 8.15 -21.17 9.50
CA ILE A 454 7.26 -21.48 10.62
C ILE A 454 7.06 -22.99 10.68
N LEU A 455 7.60 -23.62 11.73
CA LEU A 455 7.52 -25.06 11.98
C LEU A 455 6.88 -25.38 13.33
N SER A 456 6.28 -24.38 13.98
CA SER A 456 5.80 -24.48 15.35
C SER A 456 4.69 -25.52 15.55
N ARG A 457 4.51 -25.98 16.79
CA ARG A 457 3.46 -26.94 17.16
C ARG A 457 3.50 -28.22 16.31
N ASN A 458 4.66 -28.88 16.31
CA ASN A 458 4.91 -30.19 15.70
C ASN A 458 5.62 -31.11 16.72
N MET A 459 6.10 -32.27 16.27
CA MET A 459 6.93 -33.21 17.06
C MET A 459 8.36 -33.30 16.50
N LEU A 460 8.87 -32.21 15.91
CA LEU A 460 10.24 -32.17 15.37
C LEU A 460 11.26 -32.26 16.51
N SER A 461 12.40 -32.90 16.25
CA SER A 461 13.39 -33.27 17.26
C SER A 461 14.81 -33.08 16.73
N GLY A 462 15.82 -33.42 17.55
CA GLY A 462 17.23 -33.25 17.20
C GLY A 462 17.71 -31.80 17.36
N PRO A 463 18.99 -31.53 17.01
CA PRO A 463 19.58 -30.19 17.08
C PRO A 463 19.18 -29.31 15.91
N LEU A 464 19.31 -27.99 16.07
CA LEU A 464 19.22 -27.08 14.93
C LEU A 464 20.43 -27.26 14.01
N PRO A 465 20.23 -27.37 12.69
CA PRO A 465 21.34 -27.58 11.76
C PRO A 465 22.18 -26.31 11.63
N LYS A 466 23.52 -26.48 11.58
CA LYS A 466 24.47 -25.38 11.39
C LYS A 466 24.24 -24.61 10.08
N SER A 467 23.67 -25.27 9.07
CA SER A 467 23.33 -24.64 7.79
C SER A 467 22.27 -23.54 7.91
N ILE A 468 21.63 -23.36 9.07
CA ILE A 468 20.72 -22.25 9.34
C ILE A 468 21.38 -20.90 9.08
N GLN A 469 22.69 -20.76 9.30
CA GLN A 469 23.44 -19.54 8.99
C GLN A 469 23.30 -19.10 7.52
N ASN A 470 22.95 -20.00 6.60
CA ASN A 470 22.84 -19.66 5.18
C ASN A 470 21.52 -18.94 4.84
N LEU A 471 20.54 -18.91 5.75
CA LEU A 471 19.22 -18.29 5.54
C LEU A 471 19.26 -16.75 5.66
N GLN A 472 20.06 -16.12 4.81
CA GLN A 472 20.42 -14.70 4.93
C GLN A 472 19.28 -13.71 4.69
N LYS A 473 18.12 -14.15 4.20
CA LYS A 473 16.91 -13.31 4.01
C LYS A 473 15.82 -13.56 5.04
N LEU A 474 16.04 -14.48 5.98
CA LEU A 474 15.04 -14.87 6.96
C LEU A 474 14.76 -13.70 7.90
N THR A 475 13.50 -13.31 8.01
CA THR A 475 13.01 -12.21 8.85
C THR A 475 12.24 -12.70 10.07
N MET A 476 11.67 -13.91 9.97
CA MET A 476 10.88 -14.57 11.00
C MET A 476 11.20 -16.06 11.02
N LEU A 477 11.52 -16.56 12.21
CA LEU A 477 11.75 -17.96 12.50
C LEU A 477 10.92 -18.37 13.72
N ASP A 478 9.97 -19.27 13.52
CA ASP A 478 9.16 -19.83 14.60
C ASP A 478 9.29 -21.35 14.62
N LEU A 479 9.95 -21.86 15.66
CA LEU A 479 10.18 -23.28 15.92
C LEU A 479 9.50 -23.72 17.24
N SER A 480 8.61 -22.89 17.78
CA SER A 480 8.02 -23.08 19.10
C SER A 480 7.22 -24.38 19.22
N ASN A 481 7.06 -24.87 20.45
CA ASN A 481 6.24 -26.04 20.76
C ASN A 481 6.61 -27.28 19.92
N ASN A 482 7.88 -27.69 20.00
CA ASN A 482 8.43 -28.88 19.36
C ASN A 482 9.24 -29.71 20.38
N SER A 483 10.04 -30.66 19.92
CA SER A 483 10.99 -31.45 20.72
C SER A 483 12.45 -31.20 20.30
N PHE A 484 12.78 -30.03 19.74
CA PHE A 484 14.18 -29.68 19.41
C PHE A 484 15.04 -29.69 20.67
N SER A 485 16.28 -30.18 20.55
CA SER A 485 17.15 -30.49 21.70
C SER A 485 18.61 -30.13 21.44
N GLY A 486 19.43 -30.13 22.48
CA GLY A 486 20.83 -29.70 22.41
C GLY A 486 20.98 -28.18 22.50
N PRO A 487 22.20 -27.66 22.27
CA PRO A 487 22.47 -26.22 22.36
C PRO A 487 21.91 -25.46 21.15
N ILE A 488 21.58 -24.19 21.36
CA ILE A 488 21.33 -23.25 20.27
C ILE A 488 22.67 -23.02 19.55
N PRO A 489 22.78 -23.30 18.23
CA PRO A 489 24.03 -23.20 17.51
C PRO A 489 24.49 -21.74 17.38
N PRO A 490 25.79 -21.42 17.55
CA PRO A 490 26.37 -20.10 17.31
C PRO A 490 25.98 -19.49 15.95
N GLU A 491 25.83 -20.36 14.94
CA GLU A 491 25.39 -20.04 13.58
C GLU A 491 24.06 -19.27 13.52
N ILE A 492 23.21 -19.33 14.55
CA ILE A 492 21.98 -18.51 14.64
C ILE A 492 22.28 -17.01 14.59
N GLY A 493 23.42 -16.59 15.15
CA GLY A 493 23.85 -15.19 15.19
C GLY A 493 24.18 -14.59 13.82
N ALA A 494 24.40 -15.45 12.81
CA ALA A 494 24.67 -15.04 11.44
C ALA A 494 23.41 -14.62 10.65
N LEU A 495 22.20 -14.81 11.22
CA LEU A 495 20.93 -14.43 10.63
C LEU A 495 20.68 -12.91 10.73
N SER A 496 21.53 -12.12 10.08
CA SER A 496 21.50 -10.65 10.15
C SER A 496 20.18 -10.01 9.67
N SER A 497 19.39 -10.74 8.86
CA SER A 497 18.08 -10.29 8.40
C SER A 497 16.92 -10.55 9.35
N LEU A 498 17.16 -11.29 10.45
CA LEU A 498 16.11 -11.70 11.38
C LEU A 498 15.65 -10.51 12.20
N SER A 499 14.56 -9.89 11.76
CA SER A 499 14.10 -8.61 12.28
C SER A 499 12.75 -8.67 12.99
N ILE A 500 11.88 -9.60 12.60
CA ILE A 500 10.51 -9.68 13.10
C ILE A 500 10.49 -10.51 14.39
N SER A 501 10.80 -11.81 14.28
CA SER A 501 10.71 -12.69 15.43
C SER A 501 11.64 -13.91 15.35
N LEU A 502 12.14 -14.30 16.51
CA LEU A 502 12.77 -15.58 16.79
C LEU A 502 12.00 -16.22 17.94
N ASP A 503 11.27 -17.29 17.66
CA ASP A 503 10.54 -18.04 18.67
C ASP A 503 11.06 -19.48 18.72
N LEU A 504 11.73 -19.82 19.83
CA LEU A 504 12.25 -21.14 20.14
C LEU A 504 11.54 -21.74 21.36
N SER A 505 10.44 -21.14 21.80
CA SER A 505 9.79 -21.48 23.07
C SER A 505 9.20 -22.90 23.09
N GLY A 506 9.06 -23.48 24.29
CA GLY A 506 8.42 -24.79 24.44
C GLY A 506 9.14 -25.94 23.72
N ASN A 507 10.46 -25.99 23.85
CA ASN A 507 11.34 -27.03 23.28
C ASN A 507 12.17 -27.70 24.39
N ARG A 508 13.18 -28.49 24.00
CA ARG A 508 14.15 -29.14 24.90
C ARG A 508 15.56 -28.59 24.71
N PHE A 509 15.69 -27.33 24.29
CA PHE A 509 17.01 -26.69 24.14
C PHE A 509 17.71 -26.60 25.49
N ALA A 510 19.01 -26.91 25.52
CA ALA A 510 19.82 -26.91 26.73
C ALA A 510 21.25 -26.45 26.41
N GLY A 511 21.87 -25.72 27.33
CA GLY A 511 23.16 -25.05 27.10
C GLY A 511 23.07 -23.55 27.42
N GLU A 512 24.19 -22.87 27.25
CA GLU A 512 24.27 -21.41 27.34
C GLU A 512 23.84 -20.74 26.04
N LEU A 513 23.46 -19.46 26.12
CA LEU A 513 23.20 -18.66 24.92
C LEU A 513 24.54 -18.37 24.21
N PRO A 514 24.67 -18.63 22.91
CA PRO A 514 25.92 -18.36 22.19
C PRO A 514 26.17 -16.85 22.09
N GLU A 515 27.42 -16.42 22.26
CA GLU A 515 27.83 -15.01 22.20
C GLU A 515 27.53 -14.38 20.83
N GLU A 516 27.60 -15.17 19.76
CA GLU A 516 27.27 -14.80 18.39
C GLU A 516 25.83 -14.33 18.23
N MET A 517 24.91 -14.73 19.14
CA MET A 517 23.53 -14.27 19.12
C MET A 517 23.41 -12.75 19.27
N SER A 518 24.43 -12.07 19.81
CA SER A 518 24.54 -10.60 19.81
C SER A 518 24.50 -9.97 18.41
N GLY A 519 24.78 -10.75 17.36
CA GLY A 519 24.69 -10.35 15.96
C GLY A 519 23.26 -10.06 15.47
N LEU A 520 22.22 -10.56 16.18
CA LEU A 520 20.81 -10.37 15.84
C LEU A 520 20.27 -8.97 16.18
N THR A 521 21.06 -7.93 15.89
CA THR A 521 20.81 -6.53 16.28
C THR A 521 19.48 -5.94 15.78
N GLN A 522 18.85 -6.58 14.80
CA GLN A 522 17.60 -6.15 14.18
C GLN A 522 16.34 -6.78 14.78
N LEU A 523 16.51 -7.80 15.62
CA LEU A 523 15.42 -8.61 16.13
C LEU A 523 14.50 -7.80 17.04
N GLN A 524 13.18 -7.92 16.82
CA GLN A 524 12.17 -7.20 17.59
C GLN A 524 11.46 -8.06 18.63
N SER A 525 11.23 -9.34 18.33
CA SER A 525 10.60 -10.27 19.25
C SER A 525 11.48 -11.49 19.45
N LEU A 526 11.77 -11.82 20.70
CA LEU A 526 12.52 -13.02 21.08
C LEU A 526 11.75 -13.78 22.16
N ASP A 527 11.38 -15.02 21.86
CA ASP A 527 10.82 -15.95 22.85
C ASP A 527 11.68 -17.20 22.95
N LEU A 528 12.26 -17.42 24.13
CA LEU A 528 13.08 -18.58 24.49
C LEU A 528 12.44 -19.38 25.62
N SER A 529 11.20 -19.06 26.00
CA SER A 529 10.58 -19.56 27.21
C SER A 529 10.35 -21.07 27.19
N SER A 530 10.22 -21.68 28.37
CA SER A 530 9.92 -23.11 28.52
C SER A 530 10.95 -24.01 27.81
N ASN A 531 12.21 -23.86 28.18
CA ASN A 531 13.34 -24.67 27.71
C ASN A 531 14.24 -25.07 28.90
N GLY A 532 15.37 -25.75 28.63
CA GLY A 532 16.40 -26.10 29.60
C GLY A 532 17.66 -25.24 29.50
N LEU A 533 17.56 -24.00 29.01
CA LEU A 533 18.69 -23.09 28.82
C LEU A 533 19.22 -22.58 30.16
N TYR A 534 20.53 -22.37 30.28
CA TYR A 534 21.17 -21.90 31.51
C TYR A 534 22.28 -20.87 31.22
N GLY A 535 22.98 -20.40 32.25
CA GLY A 535 24.06 -19.43 32.10
C GLY A 535 23.57 -17.98 32.08
N SER A 536 24.43 -17.07 31.64
CA SER A 536 24.18 -15.63 31.63
C SER A 536 23.30 -15.20 30.44
N ILE A 537 22.45 -14.20 30.66
CA ILE A 537 21.65 -13.55 29.61
C ILE A 537 22.27 -12.23 29.12
N SER A 538 23.51 -11.94 29.49
CA SER A 538 24.24 -10.70 29.13
C SER A 538 24.28 -10.44 27.62
N VAL A 539 24.37 -11.50 26.80
CA VAL A 539 24.37 -11.42 25.33
C VAL A 539 23.11 -10.73 24.77
N LEU A 540 21.97 -10.85 25.45
CA LEU A 540 20.70 -10.22 25.04
C LEU A 540 20.73 -8.70 25.17
N GLY A 541 21.64 -8.15 25.99
CA GLY A 541 21.83 -6.71 26.13
C GLY A 541 22.30 -6.02 24.84
N ALA A 542 22.91 -6.76 23.91
CA ALA A 542 23.36 -6.24 22.61
C ALA A 542 22.21 -6.10 21.59
N LEU A 543 21.04 -6.70 21.84
CA LEU A 543 19.90 -6.72 20.93
C LEU A 543 19.07 -5.43 21.05
N THR A 544 19.61 -4.34 20.49
CA THR A 544 19.08 -2.98 20.67
C THR A 544 17.70 -2.72 20.05
N SER A 545 17.25 -3.56 19.10
CA SER A 545 15.96 -3.41 18.43
C SER A 545 14.80 -4.18 19.10
N LEU A 546 15.06 -4.90 20.20
CA LEU A 546 14.02 -5.69 20.87
C LEU A 546 12.89 -4.80 21.42
N THR A 547 11.67 -5.27 21.19
CA THR A 547 10.41 -4.70 21.70
C THR A 547 9.61 -5.70 22.53
N SER A 548 9.89 -7.01 22.36
CA SER A 548 9.29 -8.10 23.11
C SER A 548 10.36 -9.13 23.46
N LEU A 549 10.38 -9.55 24.73
CA LEU A 549 11.27 -10.59 25.24
C LEU A 549 10.54 -11.48 26.25
N ASN A 550 10.67 -12.79 26.06
CA ASN A 550 10.23 -13.79 27.01
C ASN A 550 11.30 -14.89 27.17
N ILE A 551 11.85 -15.01 28.37
CA ILE A 551 12.85 -16.03 28.73
C ILE A 551 12.39 -16.89 29.91
N SER A 552 11.09 -16.83 30.22
CA SER A 552 10.52 -17.51 31.38
C SER A 552 10.67 -19.03 31.31
N TYR A 553 10.62 -19.70 32.46
CA TYR A 553 10.70 -21.16 32.59
C TYR A 553 11.96 -21.74 31.92
N ASN A 554 13.13 -21.26 32.35
CA ASN A 554 14.45 -21.76 32.00
C ASN A 554 15.30 -21.89 33.29
N ASN A 555 16.60 -22.11 33.16
CA ASN A 555 17.55 -22.17 34.27
C ASN A 555 18.64 -21.08 34.15
N PHE A 556 18.29 -19.90 33.63
CA PHE A 556 19.20 -18.77 33.50
C PHE A 556 19.66 -18.25 34.86
N SER A 557 20.86 -17.68 34.89
CA SER A 557 21.54 -17.22 36.09
C SER A 557 22.31 -15.93 35.86
N GLY A 558 22.61 -15.18 36.92
CA GLY A 558 23.40 -13.97 36.86
C GLY A 558 22.57 -12.69 36.65
N ALA A 559 23.26 -11.60 36.34
CA ALA A 559 22.69 -10.26 36.28
C ALA A 559 21.78 -10.05 35.07
N ILE A 560 20.62 -9.43 35.30
CA ILE A 560 19.75 -8.94 34.23
C ILE A 560 20.41 -7.69 33.60
N PRO A 561 20.57 -7.62 32.26
CA PRO A 561 21.13 -6.45 31.57
C PRO A 561 20.37 -5.16 31.89
N VAL A 562 21.11 -4.05 32.05
CA VAL A 562 20.53 -2.73 32.37
C VAL A 562 20.47 -1.86 31.12
N THR A 563 19.57 -2.19 30.19
CA THR A 563 19.26 -1.34 29.03
C THR A 563 17.87 -0.69 29.19
N PRO A 564 17.54 0.39 28.44
CA PRO A 564 16.21 1.00 28.50
C PRO A 564 15.07 -0.01 28.28
N PHE A 565 15.27 -0.98 27.39
CA PHE A 565 14.31 -2.05 27.11
C PHE A 565 14.12 -3.00 28.29
N PHE A 566 15.19 -3.50 28.92
CA PHE A 566 15.07 -4.43 30.04
C PHE A 566 14.38 -3.81 31.27
N LYS A 567 14.44 -2.48 31.42
CA LYS A 567 13.69 -1.73 32.45
C LYS A 567 12.18 -1.65 32.20
N THR A 568 11.73 -1.83 30.95
CA THR A 568 10.29 -1.81 30.61
C THR A 568 9.66 -3.20 30.63
N LEU A 569 10.45 -4.27 30.78
CA LEU A 569 9.97 -5.64 30.77
C LEU A 569 9.24 -6.00 32.08
N SER A 570 8.14 -6.76 31.95
CA SER A 570 7.38 -7.27 33.10
C SER A 570 8.11 -8.42 33.78
N SER A 571 7.86 -8.64 35.08
CA SER A 571 8.40 -9.78 35.84
C SER A 571 8.02 -11.14 35.23
N ASN A 572 6.93 -11.20 34.46
CA ASN A 572 6.49 -12.41 33.77
C ASN A 572 7.51 -12.86 32.71
N SER A 573 8.25 -11.94 32.09
CA SER A 573 9.28 -12.26 31.07
C SER A 573 10.45 -13.07 31.64
N TYR A 574 10.66 -13.06 32.96
CA TYR A 574 11.80 -13.70 33.64
C TYR A 574 11.40 -14.87 34.55
N THR A 575 10.09 -15.05 34.78
CA THR A 575 9.56 -15.98 35.78
C THR A 575 10.07 -17.40 35.56
N GLY A 576 10.32 -18.15 36.63
CA GLY A 576 10.84 -19.52 36.53
C GLY A 576 12.36 -19.64 36.40
N ASN A 577 13.12 -18.53 36.44
CA ASN A 577 14.58 -18.52 36.50
C ASN A 577 15.05 -18.00 37.88
N PRO A 578 15.16 -18.86 38.91
CA PRO A 578 15.40 -18.42 40.30
C PRO A 578 16.80 -17.82 40.53
N SER A 579 17.76 -18.10 39.63
CA SER A 579 19.15 -17.66 39.74
C SER A 579 19.42 -16.32 39.04
N LEU A 580 18.41 -15.71 38.41
CA LEU A 580 18.51 -14.35 37.87
C LEU A 580 18.37 -13.32 38.98
N CYS A 581 19.16 -12.26 38.90
CA CYS A 581 19.22 -11.22 39.92
C CYS A 581 19.16 -9.83 39.27
N GLU A 582 18.58 -8.86 40.00
CA GLU A 582 18.70 -7.46 39.62
C GLU A 582 20.14 -6.98 39.76
N SER A 583 20.54 -6.09 38.85
CA SER A 583 21.87 -5.51 38.78
C SER A 583 21.79 -4.00 38.57
N TYR A 584 22.73 -3.26 39.13
CA TYR A 584 22.84 -1.80 38.94
C TYR A 584 23.75 -1.45 37.76
N ASP A 585 24.74 -2.29 37.46
CA ASP A 585 25.71 -2.12 36.39
C ASP A 585 25.45 -3.05 35.18
N GLY A 586 24.46 -3.94 35.29
CA GLY A 586 24.11 -4.93 34.25
C GLY A 586 25.02 -6.15 34.21
N HIS A 587 25.96 -6.27 35.14
CA HIS A 587 26.99 -7.32 35.14
C HIS A 587 27.15 -8.04 36.48
N ILE A 588 26.81 -7.40 37.61
CA ILE A 588 26.99 -7.94 38.96
C ILE A 588 25.65 -7.96 39.70
N CYS A 589 25.31 -9.08 40.35
CA CYS A 589 24.14 -9.16 41.21
C CYS A 589 24.23 -8.14 42.35
N ALA A 590 23.15 -7.41 42.61
CA ALA A 590 23.09 -6.41 43.67
C ALA A 590 23.52 -6.95 45.06
N SER A 591 23.31 -8.24 45.35
CA SER A 591 23.73 -8.88 46.61
C SER A 591 25.24 -9.06 46.77
N ASP A 592 26.01 -9.20 45.69
CA ASP A 592 27.47 -9.38 45.75
C ASP A 592 28.21 -8.06 46.01
N MET A 593 27.61 -6.93 45.60
CA MET A 593 28.14 -5.59 45.87
C MET A 593 27.97 -5.20 47.35
N VAL A 594 26.92 -5.69 48.02
CA VAL A 594 26.69 -5.53 49.47
C VAL A 594 27.74 -6.30 50.29
N ARG A 595 28.18 -7.48 49.81
CA ARG A 595 29.20 -8.30 50.50
C ARG A 595 30.62 -7.72 50.37
N ARG A 596 30.93 -7.04 49.25
CA ARG A 596 32.22 -6.34 49.04
C ARG A 596 32.29 -4.97 49.71
N THR A 597 31.17 -4.28 49.94
CA THR A 597 31.17 -2.98 50.62
C THR A 597 31.31 -3.10 52.14
N THR A 598 30.86 -4.18 52.78
CA THR A 598 31.02 -4.40 54.23
C THR A 598 32.46 -4.49 54.74
N LEU A 599 33.47 -4.69 53.88
CA LEU A 599 34.89 -4.71 54.29
C LEU A 599 35.68 -3.43 53.95
N LYS A 600 35.11 -2.48 53.19
CA LYS A 600 35.80 -1.21 52.89
C LYS A 600 35.22 -0.01 53.65
N THR A 601 34.03 -0.11 54.22
CA THR A 601 33.35 1.00 54.91
C THR A 601 33.93 1.38 56.28
N VAL A 602 34.96 0.69 56.78
CA VAL A 602 35.65 1.08 58.03
C VAL A 602 36.90 1.93 57.77
N ARG A 603 37.48 1.92 56.56
CA ARG A 603 38.76 2.59 56.29
C ARG A 603 38.65 3.97 55.61
N THR A 604 37.51 4.28 54.98
CA THR A 604 37.33 5.55 54.23
C THR A 604 36.65 6.65 55.04
N VAL A 605 35.95 6.32 56.13
CA VAL A 605 35.29 7.31 57.00
C VAL A 605 36.29 8.15 57.79
N ILE A 606 37.52 7.65 58.00
CA ILE A 606 38.58 8.38 58.73
C ILE A 606 39.30 9.42 57.84
N LEU A 607 39.25 9.30 56.51
CA LEU A 607 39.99 10.17 55.58
C LEU A 607 39.16 11.32 55.00
N VAL A 608 37.83 11.23 55.04
CA VAL A 608 36.90 12.24 54.50
C VAL A 608 36.69 13.43 55.44
N CYS A 609 36.95 13.28 56.75
CA CYS A 609 36.89 14.40 57.71
C CYS A 609 38.08 15.37 57.62
N ALA A 610 39.15 15.06 56.87
CA ALA A 610 40.36 15.89 56.79
C ALA A 610 40.47 16.74 55.49
N VAL A 611 39.68 16.47 54.45
CA VAL A 611 39.81 17.12 53.13
C VAL A 611 38.69 18.13 52.82
N LEU A 612 37.58 18.08 53.54
CA LEU A 612 36.45 19.02 53.37
C LEU A 612 36.72 20.43 53.95
N GLY A 613 37.81 20.63 54.69
CA GLY A 613 38.20 21.92 55.26
C GLY A 613 39.07 22.81 54.36
N SER A 614 39.63 22.29 53.26
CA SER A 614 40.64 23.01 52.45
C SER A 614 40.14 23.50 51.08
N ILE A 615 38.99 23.05 50.60
CA ILE A 615 38.45 23.43 49.28
C ILE A 615 37.52 24.66 49.36
N THR A 616 36.94 24.95 50.52
CA THR A 616 36.07 26.13 50.74
C THR A 616 36.85 27.45 50.79
N LEU A 617 38.14 27.42 51.12
CA LEU A 617 39.00 28.61 51.16
C LEU A 617 39.53 29.02 49.77
N LEU A 618 39.61 28.08 48.82
CA LEU A 618 40.22 28.29 47.50
C LEU A 618 39.23 28.92 46.49
N LEU A 619 37.92 28.72 46.69
CA LEU A 619 36.87 29.29 45.83
C LEU A 619 36.58 30.78 46.11
N VAL A 620 36.94 31.28 47.30
CA VAL A 620 36.74 32.70 47.69
C VAL A 620 37.85 33.61 47.15
N VAL A 621 39.08 33.09 47.00
CA VAL A 621 40.23 33.84 46.47
C VAL A 621 40.15 34.03 44.95
N VAL A 622 39.66 33.03 44.22
CA VAL A 622 39.49 33.09 42.75
C VAL A 622 38.38 34.07 42.36
N TRP A 623 37.33 34.20 43.18
CA TRP A 623 36.23 35.13 42.95
C TRP A 623 36.63 36.60 43.16
N ILE A 624 37.55 36.89 44.10
CA ILE A 624 38.08 38.24 44.37
C ILE A 624 39.07 38.69 43.30
N LEU A 625 39.85 37.77 42.72
CA LEU A 625 40.82 38.07 41.67
C LEU A 625 40.16 38.26 40.29
N PHE A 626 39.01 37.62 40.04
CA PHE A 626 38.30 37.72 38.77
C PHE A 626 37.52 39.04 38.60
N ASN A 627 37.20 39.75 39.69
CA ASN A 627 36.34 40.94 39.67
C ASN A 627 37.06 42.31 39.72
N ARG A 628 38.40 42.35 39.59
CA ARG A 628 39.16 43.61 39.68
C ARG A 628 39.99 44.00 38.46
N SER A 629 40.02 43.20 37.39
CA SER A 629 40.79 43.52 36.17
C SER A 629 39.95 43.78 34.92
N ARG A 630 38.61 43.89 35.03
CA ARG A 630 37.84 44.61 34.01
C ARG A 630 37.96 46.10 34.25
N ARG A 631 38.84 46.78 33.49
CA ARG A 631 38.53 48.07 32.84
C ARG A 631 39.65 48.52 31.88
N LEU A 632 39.30 48.46 30.58
CA LEU A 632 39.57 49.42 29.49
C LEU A 632 41.04 49.55 29.05
N GLU A 633 41.44 49.48 27.77
CA GLU A 633 40.76 49.74 26.49
C GLU A 633 41.72 49.34 25.34
N GLY A 634 41.22 49.13 24.11
CA GLY A 634 42.02 49.41 22.90
C GLY A 634 42.23 48.30 21.85
N GLU A 635 41.33 48.28 20.86
CA GLU A 635 41.50 48.02 19.41
C GLU A 635 42.31 46.84 18.79
N LYS A 636 41.55 46.06 17.98
CA LYS A 636 41.79 45.56 16.60
C LYS A 636 43.06 44.76 16.22
N LYS A 637 42.77 43.52 15.76
CA LYS A 637 42.99 42.90 14.41
C LYS A 637 43.81 41.60 14.41
N ALA A 638 43.21 40.61 13.73
CA ALA A 638 43.75 39.36 13.15
C ALA A 638 44.27 38.33 14.18
N SER A 639 44.04 37.03 14.11
CA SER A 639 43.44 36.05 13.19
C SER A 639 43.51 34.74 13.99
N LEU A 640 42.51 33.87 14.06
CA LEU A 640 42.24 32.83 13.07
C LEU A 640 40.83 32.29 13.26
N SER A 641 40.14 32.22 12.13
CA SER A 641 38.87 31.58 11.86
C SER A 641 38.95 30.05 11.81
N ALA A 642 37.75 29.45 11.92
CA ALA A 642 37.24 28.32 11.14
C ALA A 642 37.40 26.89 11.68
N ALA A 643 36.28 26.33 12.15
CA ALA A 643 35.89 24.95 11.91
C ALA A 643 34.36 24.90 11.71
N GLY A 644 33.90 25.15 10.48
CA GLY A 644 32.47 25.14 10.13
C GLY A 644 32.18 25.53 8.67
N GLY A 645 33.12 26.18 7.99
CA GLY A 645 33.03 26.42 6.54
C GLY A 645 33.85 25.39 5.80
N ASN A 646 33.21 24.36 5.23
CA ASN A 646 33.76 23.56 4.11
C ASN A 646 32.72 22.60 3.48
N ASP A 647 31.48 22.51 3.99
CA ASP A 647 30.47 21.62 3.39
C ASP A 647 29.72 22.24 2.20
N PHE A 648 29.59 23.58 2.14
CA PHE A 648 28.88 24.28 1.05
C PHE A 648 29.81 24.81 -0.07
N SER A 649 31.13 24.65 0.07
CA SER A 649 32.15 25.13 -0.88
C SER A 649 32.41 24.16 -2.05
N TYR A 650 31.82 22.96 -2.01
CA TYR A 650 31.88 22.01 -3.12
C TYR A 650 30.92 22.40 -4.25
N PRO A 651 31.27 22.16 -5.52
CA PRO A 651 30.37 22.38 -6.65
C PRO A 651 29.09 21.54 -6.50
N TRP A 652 27.96 22.19 -6.75
CA TRP A 652 26.63 21.62 -6.59
C TRP A 652 26.11 21.02 -7.89
N THR A 653 25.56 19.82 -7.81
CA THR A 653 24.76 19.23 -8.88
C THR A 653 23.29 19.55 -8.60
N PHE A 654 22.64 20.26 -9.52
CA PHE A 654 21.22 20.58 -9.44
C PHE A 654 20.47 19.86 -10.55
N THR A 655 19.54 18.98 -10.18
CA THR A 655 18.77 18.17 -11.13
C THR A 655 17.28 18.39 -10.89
N PRO A 656 16.64 19.27 -11.68
CA PRO A 656 15.22 19.54 -11.54
C PRO A 656 14.39 18.55 -12.39
N PHE A 657 13.30 18.02 -11.85
CA PHE A 657 12.37 17.12 -12.58
C PHE A 657 11.30 17.87 -13.38
N GLN A 658 11.31 19.20 -13.26
CA GLN A 658 10.49 20.12 -14.02
C GLN A 658 11.26 21.43 -14.26
N LYS A 659 10.78 22.28 -15.15
CA LYS A 659 11.37 23.62 -15.31
C LYS A 659 11.17 24.42 -14.00
N LEU A 660 12.29 24.80 -13.36
CA LEU A 660 12.34 25.66 -12.17
C LEU A 660 13.08 26.95 -12.54
N ASN A 661 12.58 28.09 -12.07
CA ASN A 661 13.10 29.42 -12.40
C ASN A 661 13.98 30.00 -11.27
N PHE A 662 14.73 29.15 -10.58
CA PHE A 662 15.65 29.50 -9.51
C PHE A 662 16.88 28.58 -9.55
N CYS A 663 18.02 29.04 -9.02
CA CYS A 663 19.25 28.27 -8.97
C CYS A 663 19.53 27.74 -7.55
N VAL A 664 20.57 26.91 -7.42
CA VAL A 664 21.00 26.37 -6.12
C VAL A 664 21.37 27.47 -5.14
N ASP A 665 21.97 28.58 -5.58
CA ASP A 665 22.36 29.68 -4.70
C ASP A 665 21.15 30.32 -4.02
N ASN A 666 20.03 30.47 -4.76
CA ASN A 666 18.77 30.96 -4.18
C ASN A 666 18.24 30.02 -3.08
N ILE A 667 18.44 28.71 -3.23
CA ILE A 667 18.06 27.71 -2.22
C ILE A 667 18.96 27.82 -0.99
N LEU A 668 20.27 27.98 -1.19
CA LEU A 668 21.25 28.05 -0.10
C LEU A 668 21.06 29.29 0.78
N GLU A 669 20.63 30.41 0.21
CA GLU A 669 20.27 31.63 0.96
C GLU A 669 19.12 31.41 1.96
N CYS A 670 18.24 30.44 1.68
CA CYS A 670 17.10 30.09 2.53
C CYS A 670 17.45 29.04 3.62
N LEU A 671 18.62 28.41 3.61
CA LEU A 671 18.99 27.36 4.58
C LEU A 671 19.49 27.96 5.92
N LYS A 672 18.62 28.71 6.60
CA LYS A 672 18.86 29.35 7.90
C LYS A 672 17.92 28.78 8.95
N ASP A 673 18.31 28.84 10.22
CA ASP A 673 17.51 28.29 11.33
C ASP A 673 16.10 28.90 11.41
N GLU A 674 15.95 30.16 11.01
CA GLU A 674 14.68 30.91 10.94
C GLU A 674 13.65 30.28 9.99
N ASN A 675 14.12 29.54 8.98
CA ASN A 675 13.29 28.95 7.93
C ASN A 675 12.94 27.48 8.19
N VAL A 676 13.32 26.91 9.33
CA VAL A 676 13.07 25.49 9.64
C VAL A 676 11.58 25.28 9.96
N ILE A 677 10.94 24.38 9.21
CA ILE A 677 9.53 23.99 9.39
C ILE A 677 9.35 22.55 9.89
N GLY A 678 10.42 21.76 9.96
CA GLY A 678 10.35 20.41 10.50
C GLY A 678 11.72 19.79 10.73
N LYS A 679 11.86 18.96 11.78
CA LYS A 679 13.07 18.18 12.06
C LYS A 679 12.65 16.74 12.33
N GLY A 680 13.23 15.79 11.60
CA GLY A 680 12.90 14.36 11.71
C GLY A 680 14.13 13.46 11.62
N CYS A 681 13.89 12.15 11.69
CA CYS A 681 14.93 11.13 11.61
C CYS A 681 15.71 11.16 10.27
N SER A 682 15.09 11.65 9.19
CA SER A 682 15.70 11.70 7.87
C SER A 682 16.40 13.03 7.55
N GLY A 683 16.14 14.11 8.31
CA GLY A 683 16.77 15.42 8.06
C GLY A 683 16.04 16.61 8.65
N VAL A 684 16.40 17.81 8.17
CA VAL A 684 15.76 19.08 8.50
C VAL A 684 15.05 19.62 7.26
N VAL A 685 13.79 20.05 7.41
CA VAL A 685 12.99 20.64 6.34
C VAL A 685 12.90 22.16 6.54
N TYR A 686 13.22 22.90 5.49
CA TYR A 686 13.19 24.35 5.44
C TYR A 686 12.07 24.83 4.50
N ARG A 687 11.37 25.90 4.88
CA ARG A 687 10.54 26.68 3.97
C ARG A 687 11.44 27.62 3.20
N ALA A 688 11.51 27.49 1.88
CA ALA A 688 12.33 28.35 1.04
C ALA A 688 11.45 29.14 0.09
N GLU A 689 11.59 30.46 0.11
CA GLU A 689 10.88 31.38 -0.76
C GLU A 689 11.83 31.82 -1.87
N MET A 690 11.49 31.45 -3.09
CA MET A 690 12.32 31.67 -4.26
C MET A 690 12.13 33.12 -4.78
N PRO A 691 13.11 33.69 -5.51
CA PRO A 691 13.03 35.07 -5.99
C PRO A 691 11.82 35.37 -6.89
N ASN A 692 11.21 34.34 -7.47
CA ASN A 692 10.02 34.43 -8.31
C ASN A 692 8.70 34.32 -7.52
N GLY A 693 8.75 34.24 -6.19
CA GLY A 693 7.58 34.11 -5.30
C GLY A 693 7.12 32.67 -5.07
N ASP A 694 7.79 31.67 -5.65
CA ASP A 694 7.48 30.26 -5.38
C ASP A 694 7.93 29.88 -3.98
N ILE A 695 7.05 29.22 -3.23
CA ILE A 695 7.39 28.65 -1.92
C ILE A 695 7.57 27.15 -2.08
N ILE A 696 8.75 26.67 -1.71
CA ILE A 696 9.11 25.25 -1.76
C ILE A 696 9.52 24.74 -0.37
N ALA A 697 9.42 23.43 -0.17
CA ALA A 697 9.99 22.78 1.00
C ALA A 697 11.32 22.12 0.62
N VAL A 698 12.38 22.41 1.36
CA VAL A 698 13.74 21.91 1.11
C VAL A 698 14.14 20.99 2.25
N LYS A 699 14.26 19.69 1.99
CA LYS A 699 14.69 18.69 2.98
C LYS A 699 16.19 18.46 2.86
N LYS A 700 16.95 18.90 3.87
CA LYS A 700 18.39 18.64 4.03
C LYS A 700 18.57 17.36 4.83
N LEU A 701 19.18 16.34 4.21
CA LEU A 701 19.42 15.06 4.87
C LEU A 701 20.62 15.15 5.84
N TRP A 702 20.61 14.33 6.89
CA TRP A 702 21.73 14.24 7.82
C TRP A 702 23.00 13.70 7.13
N LYS A 703 24.18 14.04 7.67
CA LYS A 703 25.46 13.61 7.11
C LYS A 703 25.66 12.14 7.42
N THR A 704 25.51 11.27 6.42
CA THR A 704 25.68 9.81 6.56
C THR A 704 27.10 9.46 7.00
N THR A 705 27.24 8.93 8.22
CA THR A 705 28.35 8.03 8.57
C THR A 705 28.25 6.78 7.70
N LYS A 706 29.37 6.12 7.38
CA LYS A 706 29.49 5.07 6.34
C LYS A 706 28.64 3.78 6.55
N GLU A 707 27.61 3.79 7.38
CA GLU A 707 26.84 2.62 7.83
C GLU A 707 25.31 2.78 7.68
N GLU A 708 24.81 3.45 6.64
CA GLU A 708 23.37 3.36 6.27
C GLU A 708 23.18 2.50 5.00
N PRO A 709 22.46 1.36 5.09
CA PRO A 709 22.28 0.46 3.95
C PRO A 709 21.13 0.86 3.00
N ILE A 710 20.36 1.91 3.33
CA ILE A 710 19.29 2.46 2.48
C ILE A 710 19.65 3.89 2.13
N ASP A 711 19.97 4.18 0.87
CA ASP A 711 20.14 5.56 0.44
C ASP A 711 18.73 6.20 0.30
N ALA A 712 18.19 6.69 1.42
CA ALA A 712 16.88 7.33 1.50
C ALA A 712 16.74 8.46 0.47
N PHE A 713 17.85 9.12 0.13
CA PHE A 713 17.94 10.09 -0.95
C PHE A 713 17.65 9.46 -2.32
N ALA A 714 18.29 8.34 -2.64
CA ALA A 714 18.12 7.65 -3.92
C ALA A 714 16.73 7.00 -4.03
N ALA A 715 16.20 6.43 -2.95
CA ALA A 715 14.85 5.85 -2.92
C ALA A 715 13.77 6.90 -3.18
N GLU A 716 13.87 8.05 -2.50
CA GLU A 716 12.91 9.15 -2.62
C GLU A 716 12.97 9.78 -4.03
N ILE A 717 14.15 9.94 -4.63
CA ILE A 717 14.33 10.35 -6.03
C ILE A 717 13.76 9.33 -7.02
N GLN A 718 14.07 8.05 -6.85
CA GLN A 718 13.66 7.00 -7.78
C GLN A 718 12.14 6.87 -7.83
N ILE A 719 11.47 6.98 -6.69
CA ILE A 719 10.03 6.78 -6.59
C ILE A 719 9.28 8.05 -6.95
N LEU A 720 9.53 9.16 -6.26
CA LEU A 720 8.79 10.40 -6.49
C LEU A 720 9.18 11.10 -7.80
N GLY A 721 10.35 10.79 -8.38
CA GLY A 721 10.72 11.26 -9.71
C GLY A 721 9.82 10.70 -10.83
N HIS A 722 9.16 9.56 -10.61
CA HIS A 722 8.42 8.82 -11.64
C HIS A 722 6.91 8.69 -11.37
N ILE A 723 6.40 9.18 -10.23
CA ILE A 723 4.97 9.11 -9.90
C ILE A 723 4.35 10.51 -9.74
N ARG A 724 3.08 10.63 -10.10
CA ARG A 724 2.28 11.85 -9.92
C ARG A 724 0.85 11.48 -9.56
N HIS A 725 0.41 11.89 -8.38
CA HIS A 725 -0.95 11.66 -7.91
C HIS A 725 -1.41 12.84 -7.05
N ARG A 726 -2.71 13.14 -7.04
CA ARG A 726 -3.29 14.29 -6.33
C ARG A 726 -3.09 14.24 -4.81
N ASN A 727 -2.96 13.05 -4.23
CA ASN A 727 -2.76 12.82 -2.80
C ASN A 727 -1.33 12.37 -2.44
N ILE A 728 -0.33 12.71 -3.25
CA ILE A 728 1.09 12.42 -3.00
C ILE A 728 1.90 13.70 -3.15
N VAL A 729 2.82 13.96 -2.22
CA VAL A 729 3.70 15.13 -2.26
C VAL A 729 4.59 15.08 -3.51
N LYS A 730 4.75 16.23 -4.18
CA LYS A 730 5.43 16.31 -5.46
C LYS A 730 6.90 16.69 -5.27
N LEU A 731 7.80 15.83 -5.73
CA LEU A 731 9.24 16.13 -5.81
C LEU A 731 9.54 17.01 -7.04
N LEU A 732 10.12 18.18 -6.81
CA LEU A 732 10.47 19.18 -7.82
C LEU A 732 11.86 18.95 -8.41
N GLY A 733 12.77 18.37 -7.62
CA GLY A 733 14.17 18.12 -7.98
C GLY A 733 15.02 17.82 -6.77
N TYR A 734 16.33 17.70 -6.98
CA TYR A 734 17.30 17.56 -5.90
C TYR A 734 18.57 18.37 -6.16
N CYS A 735 19.26 18.72 -5.07
CA CYS A 735 20.59 19.32 -5.11
C CYS A 735 21.55 18.45 -4.31
N SER A 736 22.73 18.15 -4.83
CA SER A 736 23.74 17.40 -4.07
C SER A 736 25.15 17.90 -4.34
N ASN A 737 25.98 17.90 -3.30
CA ASN A 737 27.42 18.06 -3.41
C ASN A 737 28.12 16.89 -2.66
N LYS A 738 29.45 16.97 -2.48
CA LYS A 738 30.23 15.89 -1.84
C LYS A 738 29.85 15.59 -0.38
N SER A 739 29.16 16.50 0.31
CA SER A 739 28.85 16.36 1.74
C SER A 739 27.40 16.65 2.12
N VAL A 740 26.60 17.22 1.22
CA VAL A 740 25.21 17.64 1.48
C VAL A 740 24.29 17.14 0.35
N LYS A 741 23.16 16.55 0.75
CA LYS A 741 22.07 16.10 -0.13
C LYS A 741 20.78 16.85 0.25
N LEU A 742 20.13 17.48 -0.73
CA LEU A 742 18.90 18.27 -0.59
C LEU A 742 17.82 17.73 -1.53
N LEU A 743 16.59 17.55 -1.03
CA LEU A 743 15.40 17.22 -1.81
C LEU A 743 14.44 18.41 -1.82
N LEU A 744 13.87 18.72 -2.98
CA LEU A 744 13.01 19.89 -3.19
C LEU A 744 11.57 19.45 -3.45
N TYR A 745 10.62 19.88 -2.61
CA TYR A 745 9.20 19.54 -2.72
C TYR A 745 8.33 20.76 -2.94
N ASN A 746 7.12 20.54 -3.42
CA ASN A 746 6.07 21.55 -3.27
C ASN A 746 5.82 21.81 -1.78
N TYR A 747 5.64 23.08 -1.41
CA TYR A 747 5.27 23.44 -0.05
C TYR A 747 3.78 23.14 0.20
N VAL A 748 3.49 22.52 1.35
CA VAL A 748 2.13 22.18 1.79
C VAL A 748 1.82 22.98 3.06
N PRO A 749 0.87 23.94 3.02
CA PRO A 749 0.84 25.05 3.98
C PRO A 749 0.31 24.74 5.39
N ASN A 750 -0.54 23.72 5.59
CA ASN A 750 -1.09 23.40 6.91
C ASN A 750 -0.27 22.34 7.68
N GLY A 751 0.96 22.06 7.25
CA GLY A 751 1.85 21.14 7.96
C GLY A 751 1.34 19.69 7.96
N ASN A 752 1.68 18.93 9.00
CA ASN A 752 1.28 17.52 9.12
C ASN A 752 0.05 17.32 10.02
N LEU A 753 -0.63 16.20 9.81
CA LEU A 753 -1.85 15.85 10.53
C LEU A 753 -1.63 15.70 12.05
N GLN A 754 -0.44 15.28 12.50
CA GLN A 754 -0.15 15.14 13.93
C GLN A 754 -0.11 16.50 14.65
N GLU A 755 0.52 17.51 14.06
CA GLU A 755 0.51 18.88 14.58
C GLU A 755 -0.92 19.42 14.65
N LEU A 756 -1.71 19.20 13.59
CA LEU A 756 -3.11 19.63 13.56
C LEU A 756 -3.97 18.97 14.65
N LEU A 757 -3.73 17.69 14.95
CA LEU A 757 -4.40 16.95 16.01
C LEU A 757 -3.88 17.33 17.41
N GLY A 758 -2.60 17.69 17.53
CA GLY A 758 -1.93 18.06 18.78
C GLY A 758 -2.28 19.46 19.29
N GLU A 759 -2.64 20.40 18.40
CA GLU A 759 -3.09 21.75 18.76
C GLU A 759 -4.50 21.82 19.40
N ASN A 760 -5.06 20.68 19.83
CA ASN A 760 -6.39 20.59 20.44
C ASN A 760 -7.52 21.13 19.54
N ARG A 761 -7.32 21.13 18.21
CA ARG A 761 -8.34 21.50 17.23
C ARG A 761 -9.29 20.32 17.01
N SER A 762 -10.57 20.48 17.35
CA SER A 762 -11.58 19.51 16.99
C SER A 762 -11.86 19.59 15.49
N LEU A 763 -11.27 18.68 14.70
CA LEU A 763 -11.67 18.50 13.31
C LEU A 763 -13.10 17.96 13.27
N ASP A 764 -13.96 18.56 12.46
CA ASP A 764 -15.28 18.03 12.18
C ASP A 764 -15.17 16.71 11.39
N TRP A 765 -16.26 15.95 11.35
CA TRP A 765 -16.27 14.63 10.74
C TRP A 765 -16.02 14.67 9.23
N ASP A 766 -16.49 15.70 8.52
CA ASP A 766 -16.31 15.82 7.07
C ASP A 766 -14.83 16.01 6.74
N THR A 767 -14.16 16.90 7.48
CA THR A 767 -12.70 17.09 7.37
C THR A 767 -11.93 15.81 7.68
N ARG A 768 -12.30 15.06 8.74
CA ARG A 768 -11.65 13.78 9.08
C ARG A 768 -11.84 12.72 8.00
N TYR A 769 -13.07 12.58 7.50
CA TYR A 769 -13.40 11.63 6.45
C TYR A 769 -12.66 11.96 5.16
N LYS A 770 -12.60 13.23 4.79
CA LYS A 770 -11.87 13.74 3.64
C LYS A 770 -10.37 13.41 3.73
N ILE A 771 -9.74 13.64 4.88
CA ILE A 771 -8.33 13.32 5.12
C ILE A 771 -8.09 11.80 4.99
N ALA A 772 -8.96 10.98 5.58
CA ALA A 772 -8.85 9.53 5.51
C ALA A 772 -9.00 9.00 4.07
N VAL A 773 -9.98 9.51 3.33
CA VAL A 773 -10.19 9.15 1.92
C VAL A 773 -9.01 9.58 1.06
N GLY A 774 -8.50 10.81 1.21
CA GLY A 774 -7.34 11.27 0.45
C GLY A 774 -6.08 10.43 0.70
N ALA A 775 -5.82 10.07 1.96
CA ALA A 775 -4.71 9.18 2.30
C ALA A 775 -4.90 7.77 1.70
N ALA A 776 -6.12 7.22 1.74
CA ALA A 776 -6.44 5.91 1.17
C ALA A 776 -6.34 5.91 -0.36
N GLN A 777 -6.77 6.98 -1.04
CA GLN A 777 -6.61 7.14 -2.49
C GLN A 777 -5.14 7.21 -2.90
N GLY A 778 -4.33 7.97 -2.14
CA GLY A 778 -2.87 8.01 -2.34
C GLY A 778 -2.24 6.62 -2.21
N LEU A 779 -2.66 5.82 -1.23
CA LEU A 779 -2.17 4.45 -1.06
C LEU A 779 -2.68 3.49 -2.13
N SER A 780 -3.94 3.61 -2.54
CA SER A 780 -4.52 2.78 -3.60
C SER A 780 -3.76 2.96 -4.91
N TYR A 781 -3.50 4.22 -5.30
CA TYR A 781 -2.71 4.53 -6.49
C TYR A 781 -1.31 3.91 -6.43
N LEU A 782 -0.64 3.97 -5.27
CA LEU A 782 0.67 3.36 -5.08
C LEU A 782 0.63 1.83 -5.22
N HIS A 783 -0.38 1.17 -4.64
CA HIS A 783 -0.44 -0.30 -4.59
C HIS A 783 -0.99 -0.96 -5.85
N HIS A 784 -1.91 -0.30 -6.55
CA HIS A 784 -2.69 -0.92 -7.61
C HIS A 784 -2.47 -0.28 -8.99
N ASP A 785 -2.18 1.02 -9.05
CA ASP A 785 -2.12 1.75 -10.32
C ASP A 785 -0.68 2.01 -10.79
N CYS A 786 0.29 2.05 -9.87
CA CYS A 786 1.70 2.13 -10.23
C CYS A 786 2.19 0.77 -10.75
N VAL A 787 2.91 0.77 -11.87
CA VAL A 787 3.57 -0.42 -12.43
C VAL A 787 5.06 -0.15 -12.56
N PRO A 788 5.93 -0.81 -11.77
CA PRO A 788 5.59 -1.72 -10.66
C PRO A 788 4.88 -1.03 -9.48
N ALA A 789 4.13 -1.82 -8.68
CA ALA A 789 3.46 -1.32 -7.48
C ALA A 789 4.47 -0.75 -6.47
N ILE A 790 4.09 0.24 -5.68
CA ILE A 790 4.98 0.95 -4.76
C ILE A 790 4.47 0.79 -3.33
N LEU A 791 5.29 0.22 -2.45
CA LEU A 791 4.99 0.15 -1.03
C LEU A 791 5.58 1.39 -0.33
N HIS A 792 4.74 2.24 0.28
CA HIS A 792 5.19 3.45 0.96
C HIS A 792 5.96 3.18 2.27
N ARG A 793 5.51 2.19 3.04
CA ARG A 793 6.14 1.67 4.27
C ARG A 793 6.31 2.65 5.45
N ASP A 794 5.75 3.86 5.44
CA ASP A 794 5.77 4.76 6.62
C ASP A 794 4.54 5.68 6.64
N VAL A 795 3.34 5.11 6.61
CA VAL A 795 2.10 5.89 6.66
C VAL A 795 1.72 6.15 8.11
N LYS A 796 1.78 7.41 8.53
CA LYS A 796 1.48 7.89 9.89
C LYS A 796 1.01 9.34 9.84
N CYS A 797 0.41 9.86 10.92
CA CYS A 797 -0.07 11.25 10.97
C CYS A 797 1.03 12.29 10.67
N ASN A 798 2.29 12.05 11.04
CA ASN A 798 3.42 12.93 10.70
C ASN A 798 3.75 13.00 9.19
N ASN A 799 3.37 11.98 8.43
CA ASN A 799 3.64 11.85 6.99
C ASN A 799 2.41 12.11 6.13
N ILE A 800 1.30 12.53 6.74
CA ILE A 800 0.12 13.02 6.04
C ILE A 800 0.14 14.53 6.15
N LEU A 801 0.54 15.19 5.07
CA LEU A 801 0.54 16.65 4.96
C LEU A 801 -0.83 17.15 4.52
N LEU A 802 -1.19 18.34 4.97
CA LEU A 802 -2.50 18.93 4.71
C LEU A 802 -2.33 20.27 4.00
N ASP A 803 -3.01 20.44 2.87
CA ASP A 803 -3.04 21.75 2.21
C ASP A 803 -4.05 22.69 2.87
N SER A 804 -4.19 23.90 2.31
CA SER A 804 -5.11 24.93 2.80
C SER A 804 -6.59 24.52 2.77
N LYS A 805 -6.94 23.43 2.08
CA LYS A 805 -8.28 22.84 1.99
C LYS A 805 -8.41 21.52 2.76
N TYR A 806 -7.43 21.20 3.60
CA TYR A 806 -7.33 19.93 4.33
C TYR A 806 -7.37 18.69 3.43
N GLU A 807 -6.91 18.80 2.18
CA GLU A 807 -6.62 17.63 1.35
C GLU A 807 -5.37 16.92 1.89
N ALA A 808 -5.42 15.60 1.95
CA ALA A 808 -4.32 14.78 2.44
C ALA A 808 -3.31 14.48 1.32
N TYR A 809 -2.03 14.69 1.62
CA TYR A 809 -0.89 14.33 0.77
C TYR A 809 0.03 13.40 1.55
N LEU A 810 0.26 12.21 1.02
CA LEU A 810 1.29 11.30 1.53
C LEU A 810 2.67 11.91 1.24
N ALA A 811 3.53 11.91 2.26
CA ALA A 811 4.89 12.45 2.21
C ALA A 811 5.90 11.49 2.88
N ASP A 812 7.18 11.79 2.70
CA ASP A 812 8.34 11.03 3.20
C ASP A 812 8.44 9.61 2.61
N PHE A 813 8.93 9.55 1.37
CA PHE A 813 9.13 8.32 0.61
C PHE A 813 10.55 7.76 0.77
N GLY A 814 11.31 8.25 1.75
CA GLY A 814 12.67 7.74 2.05
C GLY A 814 12.70 6.25 2.39
N LEU A 815 11.56 5.69 2.81
CA LEU A 815 11.36 4.26 3.03
C LEU A 815 10.49 3.60 1.96
N ALA A 816 10.07 4.26 0.88
CA ALA A 816 9.23 3.61 -0.12
C ALA A 816 10.03 2.61 -1.00
N LYS A 817 9.37 1.63 -1.63
CA LYS A 817 10.03 0.62 -2.50
C LYS A 817 9.13 0.16 -3.65
N LEU A 818 9.71 -0.03 -4.84
CA LEU A 818 9.05 -0.61 -6.03
C LEU A 818 8.98 -2.14 -5.92
N MET A 819 7.81 -2.73 -6.11
CA MET A 819 7.52 -4.15 -6.15
C MET A 819 7.95 -4.75 -7.50
N ASN A 820 9.05 -5.52 -7.53
CA ASN A 820 9.68 -6.14 -8.73
C ASN A 820 10.86 -5.37 -9.37
N SER A 821 11.54 -4.47 -8.65
CA SER A 821 12.86 -3.96 -9.08
C SER A 821 13.91 -5.10 -9.10
N PRO A 822 14.97 -5.08 -9.94
CA PRO A 822 16.09 -6.03 -9.81
C PRO A 822 16.77 -6.00 -8.42
N ASN A 823 16.53 -4.94 -7.62
CA ASN A 823 16.92 -4.82 -6.22
C ASN A 823 15.82 -5.28 -5.22
N TYR A 824 14.76 -5.91 -5.70
CA TYR A 824 13.71 -6.52 -4.87
C TYR A 824 14.22 -7.78 -4.15
N HIS A 825 15.37 -8.31 -4.59
CA HIS A 825 16.06 -9.44 -3.97
C HIS A 825 16.67 -9.18 -2.58
N HIS A 826 16.53 -7.97 -2.01
CA HIS A 826 16.81 -7.75 -0.59
C HIS A 826 15.49 -7.64 0.19
N ALA A 827 15.13 -8.72 0.90
CA ALA A 827 14.30 -8.62 2.09
C ALA A 827 14.98 -7.60 3.02
N MET A 828 14.23 -6.61 3.51
CA MET A 828 14.79 -5.64 4.45
C MET A 828 14.65 -6.15 5.87
N SER A 829 15.80 -6.27 6.51
CA SER A 829 16.07 -6.66 7.89
C SER A 829 15.55 -5.69 8.96
N ARG A 830 14.55 -4.84 8.71
CA ARG A 830 14.00 -3.88 9.70
C ARG A 830 12.54 -3.55 9.41
N ILE A 831 11.73 -3.38 10.47
CA ILE A 831 10.42 -2.70 10.35
C ILE A 831 10.68 -1.31 9.73
N ALA A 832 9.99 -1.05 8.63
CA ALA A 832 9.86 0.29 8.07
C ALA A 832 8.49 0.83 8.50
N GLY A 833 8.48 2.03 9.07
CA GLY A 833 7.33 2.62 9.72
C GLY A 833 7.71 3.21 11.08
N SER A 834 6.97 4.20 11.55
CA SER A 834 7.28 4.85 12.83
C SER A 834 6.57 4.20 14.02
N TYR A 835 7.26 4.20 15.16
CA TYR A 835 6.79 3.65 16.42
C TYR A 835 5.38 4.17 16.76
N GLY A 836 4.40 3.25 16.88
CA GLY A 836 2.99 3.55 17.22
C GLY A 836 1.97 3.54 16.08
N TYR A 837 2.38 3.45 14.80
CA TYR A 837 1.46 3.40 13.64
C TYR A 837 1.71 2.18 12.72
N ILE A 838 2.38 1.15 13.24
CA ILE A 838 2.61 -0.11 12.54
C ILE A 838 1.30 -0.90 12.53
N ALA A 839 0.80 -1.27 11.34
CA ALA A 839 -0.44 -2.02 11.23
C ALA A 839 -0.33 -3.37 11.99
N PRO A 840 -1.26 -3.71 12.90
CA PRO A 840 -1.30 -5.02 13.50
C PRO A 840 -1.72 -6.03 12.42
N GLY A 841 -0.75 -6.84 11.95
CA GLY A 841 -1.06 -7.99 11.12
C GLY A 841 -2.02 -8.91 11.88
N LYS A 842 -3.08 -9.36 11.20
CA LYS A 842 -4.12 -10.23 11.75
C LYS A 842 -3.54 -11.50 12.38
N SER A 843 -3.46 -11.52 13.72
CA SER A 843 -3.62 -12.71 14.56
C SER A 843 -3.62 -12.31 16.04
N LEU A 844 -4.79 -12.15 16.66
CA LEU A 844 -5.05 -12.69 18.01
C LEU A 844 -6.55 -12.62 18.34
N PRO A 845 -7.11 -13.66 18.98
CA PRO A 845 -8.51 -13.77 19.32
C PRO A 845 -8.77 -13.02 20.63
N LEU A 846 -9.81 -12.19 20.68
CA LEU A 846 -10.28 -11.59 21.92
C LEU A 846 -11.11 -12.63 22.69
N ARG A 847 -10.53 -13.18 23.76
CA ARG A 847 -11.30 -13.65 24.91
C ARG A 847 -11.49 -12.47 25.87
N HIS A 848 -12.74 -12.30 26.26
CA HIS A 848 -13.36 -11.28 27.12
C HIS A 848 -13.69 -9.94 26.47
#